data_AF-A0A7T7M9W1-F1
#
_entry.id   AF-A0A7T7M9W1-F1
#
_cell.length_a   1.000
_cell.length_b   1.000
_cell.length_c   1.000
_cell.angle_alpha   90.00
_cell.angle_beta   90.00
_cell.angle_gamma   90.00
#
_symmetry.space_group_name_H-M   'P 1'
#
loop_
_entity.id
_entity.type
_entity.pdbx_description
1 polymer ?
#
loop_
_entity_poly.entity_id
_entity_poly.type
_entity_poly.pdbx_seq_one_letter_code
_entity_poly.pdbx_strand_id
1 'polypeptide(L)'
;MRLPSFSKTLGLSAAFALALLGTTTAAPAQADPGGSTTINLVGITDLHGHIARVTDSKTGAVKEPGAVTMACEIAKARAADPDTLLVSNGDNVGGSAYISSILKDQPTIDVLNAMGLDVTSAGNHEFDQGIDDLGGRLVKELQAPILSANVTGNAGLDAEGDRGVFVKDVKGLKVGFIGVVTDELPSLVSRSALKGLRITGALEAANARATELKDGNPANGEADVVVVLAHEDADVIGPQFNGSVDAVVGGHTHVPYEATVTGKDGNQIAVIQPDHYGLKLGQVSLSYDPATRKVTPLVVKNLDLSTSTCNTDAYGVEALVSKAAKDSEAAGAQVLAQLGTDFLRGTNDGTDSGANRSTESTASNVIADSFQAWLAQDIKPAGKHHVGLMNPGGVRGDYLKGELTEGEAYTVQPFGNEMAYATITGAQLKQVLREQWQPTTSRAGLTLGVSSNVRVYANLDASEELNGYYQQISSGTKTAAELASAIDAARARVIEAVYVDGAPLADEASVVVASNTFLLAGGDSFNTLGTATMINTGILDRTVTAKYLKAVEPAQASLVKRQMAVDIDTDVQAGTTTLRLAGLSFTAASEQAQPGQVVQVLLTAKKADGSAVEVAQAPVDLSLTPGLPDTGRASITFSLPEGLATESCTLTDVSTGKPVDTTCAQVAINLVDRGQQRTELDLYAQIQAQPASGSTTPGGSAAPGGSGQPQAGGQPGNKPQPPGVTLPTAVPTNGPVVQGPNGQPGKLARTGVSAGLGLACVGLLGVGALLLARRRARS
;
A
#
# COMPACT_ATOMS: atom_id res chain seq x y z
N MET A 1 -58.01 -69.49 12.85
CA MET A 1 -57.72 -69.14 11.45
C MET A 1 -56.48 -69.94 11.03
N ARG A 2 -56.63 -70.74 9.97
CA ARG A 2 -55.81 -71.84 9.46
C ARG A 2 -54.27 -71.60 9.35
N LEU A 3 -53.51 -72.59 9.87
CA LEU A 3 -52.22 -73.14 9.40
C LEU A 3 -52.27 -73.49 7.88
N PRO A 4 -51.16 -73.74 7.12
CA PRO A 4 -50.04 -74.59 7.54
C PRO A 4 -48.62 -74.35 6.94
N SER A 5 -47.68 -75.07 7.54
CA SER A 5 -46.39 -75.49 6.99
C SER A 5 -46.51 -76.35 5.71
N PHE A 6 -45.52 -76.29 4.83
CA PHE A 6 -45.23 -77.36 3.86
C PHE A 6 -43.76 -77.80 3.93
N SER A 7 -43.58 -79.07 4.27
CA SER A 7 -42.39 -79.88 4.00
C SER A 7 -42.48 -80.51 2.60
N LYS A 8 -41.33 -80.83 1.98
CA LYS A 8 -41.04 -81.99 1.11
C LYS A 8 -39.56 -81.90 0.65
N THR A 9 -38.65 -82.82 1.07
CA THR A 9 -38.21 -84.08 0.41
C THR A 9 -37.72 -83.85 -1.03
N LEU A 10 -36.62 -84.37 -1.59
CA LEU A 10 -35.82 -85.59 -1.42
C LEU A 10 -34.61 -85.44 -2.40
N GLY A 11 -33.42 -86.02 -2.15
CA GLY A 11 -32.39 -86.05 -3.21
C GLY A 11 -30.96 -86.43 -2.81
N LEU A 12 -30.73 -87.73 -2.68
CA LEU A 12 -29.49 -88.47 -2.50
C LEU A 12 -28.35 -88.11 -3.50
N SER A 13 -27.09 -88.00 -3.05
CA SER A 13 -25.94 -88.85 -3.48
C SER A 13 -24.55 -88.18 -3.41
N ALA A 14 -23.69 -88.75 -2.55
CA ALA A 14 -22.26 -89.05 -2.69
C ALA A 14 -21.27 -88.01 -3.28
N ALA A 15 -20.25 -87.65 -2.49
CA ALA A 15 -18.87 -88.12 -2.71
C ALA A 15 -17.93 -87.67 -1.57
N PHE A 16 -17.10 -88.62 -1.15
CA PHE A 16 -16.01 -88.48 -0.19
C PHE A 16 -14.87 -87.63 -0.77
N ALA A 17 -14.41 -86.62 -0.03
CA ALA A 17 -13.04 -86.10 -0.17
C ALA A 17 -12.57 -85.59 1.20
N LEU A 18 -11.76 -86.43 1.86
CA LEU A 18 -11.06 -86.12 3.09
C LEU A 18 -9.93 -85.12 2.78
N ALA A 19 -10.15 -83.84 3.05
CA ALA A 19 -9.10 -82.82 3.00
C ALA A 19 -8.61 -82.53 4.42
N LEU A 20 -7.31 -82.77 4.65
CA LEU A 20 -6.60 -82.45 5.88
C LEU A 20 -6.80 -80.97 6.26
N LEU A 21 -7.34 -80.71 7.44
CA LEU A 21 -7.25 -79.39 8.08
C LEU A 21 -5.81 -79.18 8.57
N GLY A 22 -4.97 -78.64 7.70
CA GLY A 22 -3.73 -77.99 8.10
C GLY A 22 -4.06 -76.68 8.79
N THR A 23 -3.81 -76.60 10.09
CA THR A 23 -3.78 -75.34 10.84
C THR A 23 -2.60 -74.51 10.31
N THR A 24 -2.87 -73.58 9.39
CA THR A 24 -1.90 -72.55 9.02
C THR A 24 -1.88 -71.50 10.11
N THR A 25 -0.90 -71.60 11.02
CA THR A 25 -0.44 -70.46 11.80
C THR A 25 0.00 -69.39 10.82
N ALA A 26 -0.75 -68.30 10.73
CA ALA A 26 -0.33 -67.12 9.98
C ALA A 26 0.99 -66.63 10.58
N ALA A 27 2.09 -66.81 9.83
CA ALA A 27 3.33 -66.14 10.14
C ALA A 27 3.10 -64.62 10.07
N PRO A 28 3.69 -63.82 10.97
CA PRO A 28 3.65 -62.37 10.84
C PRO A 28 4.26 -61.99 9.48
N ALA A 29 3.59 -61.10 8.75
CA ALA A 29 4.14 -60.51 7.55
C ALA A 29 5.44 -59.79 7.92
N GLN A 30 6.57 -60.41 7.57
CA GLN A 30 7.89 -59.82 7.69
C GLN A 30 7.98 -58.70 6.64
N ALA A 31 8.05 -57.45 7.10
CA ALA A 31 8.33 -56.31 6.25
C ALA A 31 9.69 -56.51 5.56
N ASP A 32 9.74 -56.16 4.27
CA ASP A 32 10.96 -56.20 3.47
C ASP A 32 12.00 -55.21 4.07
N PRO A 33 13.19 -55.64 4.53
CA PRO A 33 14.11 -54.79 5.30
C PRO A 33 14.88 -53.72 4.51
N GLY A 34 14.49 -53.39 3.27
CA GLY A 34 15.32 -52.57 2.36
C GLY A 34 14.58 -51.55 1.49
N GLY A 35 13.29 -51.31 1.72
CA GLY A 35 12.53 -50.31 0.97
C GLY A 35 12.61 -48.92 1.59
N SER A 36 12.96 -47.90 0.81
CA SER A 36 12.78 -46.51 1.22
C SER A 36 11.30 -46.17 1.36
N THR A 37 10.92 -45.36 2.35
CA THR A 37 9.54 -44.89 2.54
C THR A 37 9.41 -43.46 2.01
N THR A 38 8.35 -43.18 1.24
CA THR A 38 8.09 -41.84 0.70
C THR A 38 7.07 -41.08 1.54
N ILE A 39 7.43 -39.87 1.94
CA ILE A 39 6.57 -38.87 2.58
C ILE A 39 6.21 -37.80 1.54
N ASN A 40 4.93 -37.48 1.42
CA ASN A 40 4.40 -36.50 0.47
C ASN A 40 3.76 -35.33 1.21
N LEU A 41 4.09 -34.12 0.79
CA LEU A 41 3.51 -32.88 1.28
C LEU A 41 2.95 -32.07 0.13
N VAL A 42 1.78 -31.47 0.35
CA VAL A 42 1.26 -30.37 -0.45
C VAL A 42 1.23 -29.11 0.41
N GLY A 43 1.87 -28.05 -0.06
CA GLY A 43 2.07 -26.81 0.68
C GLY A 43 1.31 -25.63 0.09
N ILE A 44 0.79 -24.77 0.95
CA ILE A 44 0.28 -23.43 0.61
C ILE A 44 0.99 -22.37 1.45
N THR A 45 0.92 -21.11 1.03
CA THR A 45 1.41 -19.93 1.75
C THR A 45 0.51 -18.74 1.41
N ASP A 46 0.45 -17.73 2.27
CA ASP A 46 -0.10 -16.40 1.97
C ASP A 46 -1.50 -16.48 1.32
N LEU A 47 -2.39 -17.32 1.87
CA LEU A 47 -3.72 -17.53 1.29
C LEU A 47 -4.57 -16.25 1.41
N HIS A 48 -4.38 -15.46 2.47
CA HIS A 48 -5.07 -14.19 2.72
C HIS A 48 -6.59 -14.26 2.42
N GLY A 49 -7.22 -15.36 2.82
CA GLY A 49 -8.64 -15.58 2.58
C GLY A 49 -9.14 -15.49 1.15
N HIS A 50 -8.27 -15.67 0.14
CA HIS A 50 -8.61 -15.77 -1.28
C HIS A 50 -9.27 -17.12 -1.61
N ILE A 51 -10.45 -17.35 -1.01
CA ILE A 51 -11.21 -18.60 -1.15
C ILE A 51 -12.14 -18.60 -2.37
N ALA A 52 -12.46 -17.42 -2.90
CA ALA A 52 -13.32 -17.27 -4.07
C ALA A 52 -12.53 -17.42 -5.37
N ARG A 53 -13.18 -17.95 -6.42
CA ARG A 53 -12.61 -17.95 -7.76
C ARG A 53 -12.82 -16.57 -8.41
N VAL A 54 -11.74 -16.00 -8.96
CA VAL A 54 -11.77 -14.73 -9.69
C VAL A 54 -11.32 -14.95 -11.13
N THR A 55 -12.12 -14.45 -12.07
CA THR A 55 -11.81 -14.46 -13.51
C THR A 55 -11.89 -13.05 -14.09
N ASP A 56 -10.95 -12.73 -14.96
CA ASP A 56 -11.00 -11.51 -15.76
C ASP A 56 -12.21 -11.56 -16.70
N SER A 57 -13.11 -10.58 -16.58
CA SER A 57 -14.38 -10.57 -17.31
C SER A 57 -14.25 -10.33 -18.81
N LYS A 58 -13.10 -9.82 -19.29
CA LYS A 58 -12.85 -9.55 -20.71
C LYS A 58 -12.19 -10.73 -21.42
N THR A 59 -11.28 -11.41 -20.73
CA THR A 59 -10.42 -12.47 -21.29
C THR A 59 -10.84 -13.86 -20.85
N GLY A 60 -11.62 -13.99 -19.77
CA GLY A 60 -11.95 -15.26 -19.13
C GLY A 60 -10.77 -15.88 -18.36
N ALA A 61 -9.62 -15.22 -18.31
CA ALA A 61 -8.44 -15.73 -17.62
C ALA A 61 -8.69 -15.82 -16.11
N VAL A 62 -8.31 -16.94 -15.51
CA VAL A 62 -8.37 -17.14 -14.06
C VAL A 62 -7.29 -16.28 -13.42
N LYS A 63 -7.70 -15.38 -12.53
CA LYS A 63 -6.80 -14.53 -11.75
C LYS A 63 -6.57 -15.11 -10.37
N GLU A 64 -7.61 -15.68 -9.76
CA GLU A 64 -7.52 -16.42 -8.51
C GLU A 64 -8.28 -17.75 -8.68
N PRO A 65 -7.62 -18.90 -8.49
CA PRO A 65 -8.23 -20.21 -8.71
C PRO A 65 -9.40 -20.51 -7.75
N GLY A 66 -9.30 -19.99 -6.52
CA GLY A 66 -10.25 -20.21 -5.44
C GLY A 66 -10.09 -21.57 -4.76
N ALA A 67 -10.69 -21.68 -3.58
CA ALA A 67 -10.55 -22.83 -2.69
C ALA A 67 -11.10 -24.14 -3.28
N VAL A 68 -12.10 -24.08 -4.16
CA VAL A 68 -12.67 -25.29 -4.80
C VAL A 68 -11.63 -25.99 -5.69
N THR A 69 -10.90 -25.23 -6.52
CA THR A 69 -9.82 -25.79 -7.35
C THR A 69 -8.68 -26.32 -6.49
N MET A 70 -8.31 -25.60 -5.43
CA MET A 70 -7.29 -26.03 -4.47
C MET A 70 -7.67 -27.35 -3.78
N ALA A 71 -8.89 -27.45 -3.24
CA ALA A 71 -9.42 -28.65 -2.60
C ALA A 71 -9.41 -29.85 -3.57
N CYS A 72 -9.78 -29.61 -4.82
CA CYS A 72 -9.82 -30.62 -5.87
C CYS A 72 -8.42 -31.20 -6.18
N GLU A 73 -7.40 -30.35 -6.29
CA GLU A 73 -6.01 -30.82 -6.49
C GLU A 73 -5.43 -31.52 -5.26
N ILE A 74 -5.76 -31.05 -4.04
CA ILE A 74 -5.38 -31.73 -2.79
C ILE A 74 -6.03 -33.12 -2.72
N ALA A 75 -7.31 -33.23 -3.09
CA ALA A 75 -8.01 -34.51 -3.14
C ALA A 75 -7.40 -35.49 -4.15
N LYS A 76 -6.95 -34.99 -5.31
CA LYS A 76 -6.19 -35.81 -6.28
C LYS A 76 -4.87 -36.31 -5.70
N ALA A 77 -4.13 -35.45 -4.99
CA ALA A 77 -2.88 -35.86 -4.35
C ALA A 77 -3.13 -36.95 -3.29
N ARG A 78 -4.16 -36.80 -2.45
CA ARG A 78 -4.56 -37.80 -1.45
C ARG A 78 -5.15 -39.08 -2.06
N ALA A 79 -5.76 -39.01 -3.24
CA ALA A 79 -6.19 -40.20 -3.97
C ALA A 79 -5.00 -41.01 -4.50
N ALA A 80 -3.88 -40.34 -4.84
CA ALA A 80 -2.64 -41.00 -5.25
C ALA A 80 -1.87 -41.58 -4.04
N ASP A 81 -1.88 -40.87 -2.91
CA ASP A 81 -1.29 -41.32 -1.65
C ASP A 81 -2.11 -40.79 -0.44
N PRO A 82 -2.91 -41.64 0.23
CA PRO A 82 -3.80 -41.25 1.32
C PRO A 82 -3.12 -40.55 2.50
N ASP A 83 -1.82 -40.78 2.68
CA ASP A 83 -1.01 -40.19 3.77
C ASP A 83 -0.38 -38.83 3.38
N THR A 84 -0.76 -38.26 2.23
CA THR A 84 -0.27 -36.93 1.81
C THR A 84 -0.72 -35.84 2.79
N LEU A 85 0.25 -35.09 3.31
CA LEU A 85 0.04 -34.03 4.28
C LEU A 85 -0.23 -32.69 3.60
N LEU A 86 -1.24 -31.96 4.07
CA LEU A 86 -1.50 -30.57 3.70
C LEU A 86 -0.88 -29.65 4.75
N VAL A 87 0.05 -28.79 4.34
CA VAL A 87 0.76 -27.88 5.25
C VAL A 87 0.66 -26.44 4.76
N SER A 88 0.75 -25.49 5.70
CA SER A 88 0.81 -24.06 5.40
C SER A 88 1.89 -23.39 6.24
N ASN A 89 2.56 -22.36 5.75
CA ASN A 89 3.55 -21.59 6.51
C ASN A 89 3.04 -20.20 6.96
N GLY A 90 1.72 -20.02 7.06
CA GLY A 90 1.12 -18.82 7.64
C GLY A 90 0.51 -17.87 6.62
N ASP A 91 0.03 -16.73 7.11
CA ASP A 91 -0.77 -15.74 6.39
C ASP A 91 -1.95 -16.37 5.65
N ASN A 92 -2.59 -17.32 6.33
CA ASN A 92 -3.83 -17.91 5.85
C ASN A 92 -4.98 -16.89 5.99
N VAL A 93 -4.92 -16.11 7.07
CA VAL A 93 -5.88 -15.07 7.47
C VAL A 93 -5.19 -13.71 7.58
N GLY A 94 -5.94 -12.64 7.84
CA GLY A 94 -5.39 -11.28 7.81
C GLY A 94 -5.00 -10.87 6.39
N GLY A 95 -4.83 -9.57 6.13
CA GLY A 95 -4.62 -9.06 4.76
C GLY A 95 -5.73 -9.44 3.77
N SER A 96 -6.84 -9.99 4.28
CA SER A 96 -7.59 -10.98 3.52
C SER A 96 -8.53 -10.38 2.49
N ALA A 97 -8.85 -11.15 1.45
CA ALA A 97 -9.92 -10.82 0.51
C ALA A 97 -11.23 -10.51 1.26
N TYR A 98 -12.07 -9.64 0.68
CA TYR A 98 -13.29 -9.16 1.35
C TYR A 98 -14.20 -10.26 1.86
N ILE A 99 -14.36 -11.32 1.06
CA ILE A 99 -15.23 -12.47 1.36
C ILE A 99 -14.91 -13.10 2.71
N SER A 100 -13.65 -13.00 3.15
CA SER A 100 -13.18 -13.51 4.44
C SER A 100 -12.98 -12.42 5.47
N SER A 101 -12.28 -11.32 5.13
CA SER A 101 -11.89 -10.28 6.09
C SER A 101 -13.08 -9.63 6.81
N ILE A 102 -14.19 -9.36 6.11
CA ILE A 102 -15.39 -8.76 6.73
C ILE A 102 -16.08 -9.69 7.73
N LEU A 103 -15.78 -11.00 7.64
CA LEU A 103 -16.30 -12.05 8.51
C LEU A 103 -15.22 -12.57 9.48
N LYS A 104 -14.20 -11.75 9.75
CA LYS A 104 -13.08 -12.08 10.65
C LYS A 104 -12.34 -13.37 10.27
N ASP A 105 -12.26 -13.62 8.98
CA ASP A 105 -11.59 -14.76 8.36
C ASP A 105 -12.14 -16.15 8.74
N GLN A 106 -13.30 -16.22 9.40
CA GLN A 106 -13.99 -17.48 9.68
C GLN A 106 -14.20 -18.33 8.41
N PRO A 107 -14.57 -17.76 7.25
CA PRO A 107 -14.68 -18.54 6.02
C PRO A 107 -13.39 -19.26 5.61
N THR A 108 -12.24 -18.61 5.78
CA THR A 108 -10.94 -19.24 5.49
C THR A 108 -10.69 -20.41 6.43
N ILE A 109 -10.94 -20.20 7.73
CA ILE A 109 -10.77 -21.22 8.76
C ILE A 109 -11.65 -22.45 8.45
N ASP A 110 -12.93 -22.23 8.10
CA ASP A 110 -13.86 -23.29 7.75
C ASP A 110 -13.40 -24.09 6.52
N VAL A 111 -12.88 -23.40 5.49
CA VAL A 111 -12.34 -24.01 4.28
C VAL A 111 -11.09 -24.86 4.57
N LEU A 112 -10.14 -24.33 5.35
CA LEU A 112 -8.91 -25.05 5.70
C LEU A 112 -9.20 -26.27 6.60
N ASN A 113 -10.14 -26.15 7.53
CA ASN A 113 -10.64 -27.26 8.32
C ASN A 113 -11.27 -28.34 7.45
N ALA A 114 -12.13 -27.95 6.48
CA ALA A 114 -12.76 -28.91 5.56
C ALA A 114 -11.73 -29.64 4.68
N MET A 115 -10.70 -28.94 4.22
CA MET A 115 -9.57 -29.54 3.49
C MET A 115 -8.69 -30.42 4.37
N GLY A 116 -8.85 -30.40 5.70
CA GLY A 116 -8.02 -31.16 6.63
C GLY A 116 -6.56 -30.70 6.58
N LEU A 117 -6.31 -29.41 6.77
CA LEU A 117 -4.97 -28.87 7.02
C LEU A 117 -4.34 -29.62 8.20
N ASP A 118 -3.11 -30.10 8.03
CA ASP A 118 -2.43 -30.93 9.03
C ASP A 118 -1.67 -30.10 10.05
N VAL A 119 -1.06 -28.99 9.62
CA VAL A 119 -0.26 -28.09 10.46
C VAL A 119 -0.01 -26.78 9.72
N THR A 120 0.10 -25.69 10.48
CA THR A 120 0.56 -24.42 9.94
C THR A 120 1.52 -23.68 10.86
N SER A 121 2.37 -22.79 10.35
CA SER A 121 2.98 -21.75 11.19
C SER A 121 2.11 -20.50 11.24
N ALA A 122 2.30 -19.66 12.25
CA ALA A 122 1.85 -18.27 12.15
C ALA A 122 2.75 -17.50 11.17
N GLY A 123 2.14 -16.63 10.37
CA GLY A 123 2.77 -15.52 9.68
C GLY A 123 2.47 -14.20 10.39
N ASN A 124 2.82 -13.06 9.78
CA ASN A 124 2.58 -11.76 10.39
C ASN A 124 1.10 -11.37 10.40
N HIS A 125 0.32 -11.79 9.42
CA HIS A 125 -1.08 -11.41 9.30
C HIS A 125 -2.02 -12.17 10.23
N GLU A 126 -1.59 -13.31 10.79
CA GLU A 126 -2.25 -13.91 11.95
C GLU A 126 -2.30 -12.96 13.18
N PHE A 127 -1.46 -11.92 13.22
CA PHE A 127 -1.43 -10.91 14.28
C PHE A 127 -2.24 -9.64 13.97
N ASP A 128 -2.90 -9.54 12.81
CA ASP A 128 -3.64 -8.33 12.37
C ASP A 128 -4.73 -7.90 13.36
N GLN A 129 -5.47 -8.88 13.90
CA GLN A 129 -6.51 -8.66 14.91
C GLN A 129 -5.95 -8.63 16.35
N GLY A 130 -4.62 -8.71 16.49
CA GLY A 130 -3.90 -8.71 17.75
C GLY A 130 -3.66 -10.11 18.32
N ILE A 131 -2.68 -10.21 19.22
CA ILE A 131 -2.27 -11.47 19.84
C ILE A 131 -3.39 -12.18 20.63
N ASP A 132 -4.35 -11.42 21.15
CA ASP A 132 -5.50 -11.97 21.87
C ASP A 132 -6.46 -12.70 20.92
N ASP A 133 -6.61 -12.23 19.68
CA ASP A 133 -7.39 -12.93 18.66
C ASP A 133 -6.67 -14.20 18.19
N LEU A 134 -5.36 -14.11 17.93
CA LEU A 134 -4.53 -15.27 17.56
C LEU A 134 -4.59 -16.37 18.62
N GLY A 135 -4.14 -16.09 19.84
CA GLY A 135 -4.08 -17.09 20.92
C GLY A 135 -5.45 -17.45 21.51
N GLY A 136 -6.46 -16.58 21.35
CA GLY A 136 -7.78 -16.75 21.95
C GLY A 136 -8.83 -17.36 21.04
N ARG A 137 -8.76 -17.09 19.73
CA ARG A 137 -9.74 -17.47 18.72
C ARG A 137 -9.12 -18.33 17.62
N LEU A 138 -8.13 -17.83 16.88
CA LEU A 138 -7.57 -18.54 15.72
C LEU A 138 -7.04 -19.92 16.09
N VAL A 139 -6.26 -20.01 17.18
CA VAL A 139 -5.74 -21.26 17.74
C VAL A 139 -6.86 -22.27 18.11
N LYS A 140 -8.07 -21.80 18.43
CA LYS A 140 -9.20 -22.68 18.79
C LYS A 140 -10.08 -23.06 17.62
N GLU A 141 -10.24 -22.15 16.67
CA GLU A 141 -11.14 -22.32 15.52
C GLU A 141 -10.47 -23.08 14.38
N LEU A 142 -9.16 -22.92 14.19
CA LEU A 142 -8.39 -23.77 13.28
C LEU A 142 -8.07 -25.10 13.96
N GLN A 143 -8.44 -26.21 13.31
CA GLN A 143 -8.23 -27.55 13.86
C GLN A 143 -6.77 -28.01 13.73
N ALA A 144 -6.02 -27.43 12.79
CA ALA A 144 -4.60 -27.64 12.63
C ALA A 144 -3.82 -26.81 13.66
N PRO A 145 -2.72 -27.34 14.23
CA PRO A 145 -1.91 -26.57 15.14
C PRO A 145 -1.24 -25.38 14.44
N ILE A 146 -1.20 -24.22 15.12
CA ILE A 146 -0.55 -22.99 14.65
C ILE A 146 0.79 -22.82 15.37
N LEU A 147 1.89 -23.06 14.66
CA LEU A 147 3.23 -23.14 15.23
C LEU A 147 3.96 -21.78 15.20
N SER A 148 4.61 -21.45 16.32
CA SER A 148 5.63 -20.39 16.38
C SER A 148 6.70 -20.73 17.41
N ALA A 149 7.91 -21.04 16.95
CA ALA A 149 9.04 -21.36 17.82
C ALA A 149 9.82 -20.11 18.27
N ASN A 150 9.72 -19.02 17.52
CA ASN A 150 10.48 -17.78 17.75
C ASN A 150 9.66 -16.62 18.33
N VAL A 151 8.34 -16.75 18.45
CA VAL A 151 7.46 -15.78 19.15
C VAL A 151 6.86 -16.45 20.37
N THR A 152 7.04 -15.86 21.55
CA THR A 152 6.55 -16.42 22.82
C THR A 152 5.97 -15.35 23.73
N GLY A 153 5.20 -15.74 24.75
CA GLY A 153 4.62 -14.81 25.74
C GLY A 153 3.10 -14.71 25.69
N ASN A 154 2.43 -15.58 24.93
CA ASN A 154 0.99 -15.73 24.92
C ASN A 154 0.64 -17.19 25.20
N ALA A 155 -0.16 -17.45 26.25
CA ALA A 155 -0.43 -18.81 26.70
C ALA A 155 -1.19 -19.68 25.68
N GLY A 156 -1.99 -19.08 24.79
CA GLY A 156 -2.69 -19.81 23.74
C GLY A 156 -1.73 -20.27 22.65
N LEU A 157 -0.96 -19.33 22.09
CA LEU A 157 0.05 -19.64 21.06
C LEU A 157 1.19 -20.50 21.61
N ASP A 158 1.67 -20.25 22.83
CA ASP A 158 2.74 -21.03 23.47
C ASP A 158 2.33 -22.48 23.75
N ALA A 159 1.02 -22.77 23.84
CA ALA A 159 0.48 -24.11 24.04
C ALA A 159 0.33 -24.90 22.73
N GLU A 160 0.49 -24.24 21.57
CA GLU A 160 0.41 -24.90 20.27
C GLU A 160 1.69 -25.67 19.95
N GLY A 161 1.51 -26.96 19.69
CA GLY A 161 2.62 -27.91 19.64
C GLY A 161 3.41 -27.94 20.96
N ASP A 162 4.59 -28.56 20.95
CA ASP A 162 5.58 -28.39 22.02
C ASP A 162 6.35 -27.08 21.80
N ARG A 163 5.64 -25.96 21.96
CA ARG A 163 6.13 -24.59 21.76
C ARG A 163 6.65 -24.34 20.34
N GLY A 164 5.73 -24.48 19.38
CA GLY A 164 6.01 -24.25 17.95
C GLY A 164 6.58 -25.45 17.21
N VAL A 165 6.56 -26.64 17.82
CA VAL A 165 6.97 -27.91 17.22
C VAL A 165 5.83 -28.92 17.26
N PHE A 166 5.54 -29.59 16.14
CA PHE A 166 4.52 -30.63 16.07
C PHE A 166 5.07 -31.87 15.38
N VAL A 167 4.92 -33.05 15.99
CA VAL A 167 5.39 -34.32 15.43
C VAL A 167 4.19 -35.21 15.10
N LYS A 168 4.15 -35.72 13.87
CA LYS A 168 3.09 -36.60 13.37
C LYS A 168 3.67 -37.92 12.85
N ASP A 169 3.08 -39.05 13.23
CA ASP A 169 3.44 -40.36 12.68
C ASP A 169 2.79 -40.54 11.28
N VAL A 170 3.60 -40.83 10.27
CA VAL A 170 3.18 -41.01 8.87
C VAL A 170 3.90 -42.22 8.28
N LYS A 171 3.14 -43.25 7.89
CA LYS A 171 3.70 -44.54 7.41
C LYS A 171 4.74 -45.15 8.36
N GLY A 172 4.58 -44.93 9.66
CA GLY A 172 5.51 -45.41 10.69
C GLY A 172 6.77 -44.56 10.89
N LEU A 173 6.91 -43.44 10.18
CA LEU A 173 7.97 -42.44 10.38
C LEU A 173 7.45 -41.25 11.18
N LYS A 174 8.31 -40.65 12.01
CA LYS A 174 8.01 -39.40 12.71
C LYS A 174 8.37 -38.21 11.84
N VAL A 175 7.37 -37.42 11.44
CA VAL A 175 7.57 -36.18 10.69
C VAL A 175 7.39 -35.02 11.65
N GLY A 176 8.47 -34.28 11.90
CA GLY A 176 8.49 -33.10 12.75
C GLY A 176 8.33 -31.81 11.94
N PHE A 177 7.46 -30.93 12.42
CA PHE A 177 7.17 -29.62 11.86
C PHE A 177 7.60 -28.53 12.83
N ILE A 178 8.30 -27.52 12.32
CA ILE A 178 8.74 -26.36 13.09
C ILE A 178 8.19 -25.11 12.43
N GLY A 179 7.40 -24.32 13.16
CA GLY A 179 6.90 -23.04 12.66
C GLY A 179 7.75 -21.87 13.12
N VAL A 180 8.06 -20.93 12.23
CA VAL A 180 8.70 -19.66 12.60
C VAL A 180 8.08 -18.48 11.85
N VAL A 181 7.96 -17.35 12.55
CA VAL A 181 7.40 -16.09 12.06
C VAL A 181 8.56 -15.18 11.64
N THR A 182 8.36 -14.32 10.64
CA THR A 182 9.41 -13.42 10.15
C THR A 182 10.07 -12.55 11.24
N ASP A 183 11.37 -12.32 11.08
CA ASP A 183 12.14 -11.37 11.90
C ASP A 183 11.68 -9.92 11.71
N GLU A 184 10.94 -9.63 10.64
CA GLU A 184 10.39 -8.31 10.34
C GLU A 184 9.15 -7.96 11.17
N LEU A 185 8.54 -8.94 11.86
CA LEU A 185 7.27 -8.80 12.61
C LEU A 185 7.18 -7.52 13.47
N PRO A 186 8.21 -7.08 14.22
CA PRO A 186 8.16 -5.84 15.01
C PRO A 186 7.86 -4.57 14.22
N SER A 187 8.17 -4.59 12.93
CA SER A 187 7.95 -3.48 12.01
C SER A 187 6.64 -3.60 11.23
N LEU A 188 6.13 -4.83 11.10
CA LEU A 188 4.95 -5.13 10.31
C LEU A 188 3.66 -4.86 11.10
N VAL A 189 3.57 -5.24 12.37
CA VAL A 189 2.29 -5.14 13.11
C VAL A 189 2.31 -4.04 14.17
N SER A 190 1.13 -3.62 14.61
CA SER A 190 1.00 -2.57 15.63
C SER A 190 1.72 -2.95 16.94
N ARG A 191 2.31 -1.97 17.63
CA ARG A 191 2.96 -2.21 18.95
C ARG A 191 2.00 -2.82 19.98
N SER A 192 0.70 -2.51 19.88
CA SER A 192 -0.34 -3.12 20.72
C SER A 192 -0.50 -4.61 20.46
N ALA A 193 -0.42 -5.05 19.19
CA ALA A 193 -0.52 -6.46 18.83
C ALA A 193 0.66 -7.28 19.37
N LEU A 194 1.83 -6.65 19.58
CA LEU A 194 3.05 -7.31 20.07
C LEU A 194 3.26 -7.21 21.58
N LYS A 195 2.31 -6.60 22.30
CA LYS A 195 2.49 -6.32 23.72
C LYS A 195 2.66 -7.62 24.52
N GLY A 196 3.78 -7.73 25.23
CA GLY A 196 4.10 -8.88 26.08
C GLY A 196 4.78 -10.03 25.35
N LEU A 197 4.98 -9.93 24.03
CA LEU A 197 5.67 -10.93 23.24
C LEU A 197 7.19 -10.78 23.32
N ARG A 198 7.89 -11.92 23.31
CA ARG A 198 9.33 -12.02 23.08
C ARG A 198 9.55 -12.68 21.73
N ILE A 199 10.21 -11.95 20.84
CA ILE A 199 10.52 -12.36 19.47
C ILE A 199 12.04 -12.61 19.39
N THR A 200 12.44 -13.77 18.88
CA THR A 200 13.83 -14.14 18.59
C THR A 200 14.03 -14.43 17.12
N GLY A 201 15.28 -14.59 16.69
CA GLY A 201 15.62 -14.88 15.29
C GLY A 201 14.93 -16.14 14.77
N ALA A 202 14.21 -16.03 13.66
CA ALA A 202 13.46 -17.12 13.03
C ALA A 202 14.39 -18.28 12.64
N LEU A 203 15.47 -17.97 11.90
CA LEU A 203 16.44 -18.96 11.45
C LEU A 203 17.17 -19.65 12.62
N GLU A 204 17.54 -18.89 13.65
CA GLU A 204 18.23 -19.41 14.84
C GLU A 204 17.31 -20.40 15.59
N ALA A 205 16.06 -19.99 15.86
CA ALA A 205 15.08 -20.82 16.53
C ALA A 205 14.77 -22.10 15.75
N ALA A 206 14.55 -21.99 14.44
CA ALA A 206 14.25 -23.15 13.60
C ALA A 206 15.40 -24.16 13.57
N ASN A 207 16.64 -23.68 13.40
CA ASN A 207 17.82 -24.56 13.43
C ASN A 207 18.00 -25.25 14.79
N ALA A 208 17.79 -24.53 15.88
CA ALA A 208 17.88 -25.11 17.23
C ALA A 208 16.85 -26.23 17.42
N ARG A 209 15.58 -25.98 17.06
CA ARG A 209 14.51 -26.99 17.14
C ARG A 209 14.75 -28.18 16.20
N ALA A 210 15.28 -27.94 15.02
CA ALA A 210 15.62 -29.03 14.09
C ALA A 210 16.73 -29.93 14.65
N THR A 211 17.73 -29.35 15.32
CA THR A 211 18.77 -30.12 16.01
C THR A 211 18.19 -30.93 17.17
N GLU A 212 17.33 -30.33 17.98
CA GLU A 212 16.62 -31.02 19.07
C GLU A 212 15.86 -32.25 18.57
N LEU A 213 15.10 -32.13 17.47
CA LEU A 213 14.33 -33.24 16.90
C LEU A 213 15.17 -34.41 16.33
N LYS A 214 16.50 -34.26 16.21
CA LYS A 214 17.41 -35.28 15.65
C LYS A 214 18.58 -35.62 16.60
N ASP A 215 18.55 -35.18 17.86
CA ASP A 215 19.65 -35.37 18.80
C ASP A 215 19.60 -36.70 19.57
N GLY A 216 18.49 -37.45 19.49
CA GLY A 216 18.31 -38.74 20.16
C GLY A 216 17.86 -38.64 21.62
N ASN A 217 17.50 -37.45 22.11
CA ASN A 217 16.85 -37.24 23.39
C ASN A 217 15.32 -37.35 23.31
N PRO A 218 14.70 -38.46 23.75
CA PRO A 218 13.24 -38.64 23.63
C PRO A 218 12.37 -37.63 24.40
N ALA A 219 12.96 -36.76 25.24
CA ALA A 219 12.25 -35.77 26.03
C ALA A 219 11.75 -34.55 25.24
N ASN A 220 12.32 -34.24 24.07
CA ASN A 220 11.91 -33.12 23.19
C ASN A 220 11.11 -33.59 21.96
N GLY A 221 10.84 -34.91 21.88
CA GLY A 221 10.31 -35.55 20.67
C GLY A 221 11.38 -35.82 19.62
N GLU A 222 11.25 -36.92 18.89
CA GLU A 222 12.19 -37.30 17.82
C GLU A 222 11.50 -37.29 16.46
N ALA A 223 12.22 -36.92 15.41
CA ALA A 223 11.74 -36.94 14.04
C ALA A 223 12.73 -37.63 13.10
N ASP A 224 12.19 -38.49 12.24
CA ASP A 224 12.90 -39.07 11.10
C ASP A 224 13.06 -38.06 9.96
N VAL A 225 12.05 -37.19 9.79
CA VAL A 225 11.99 -36.14 8.76
C VAL A 225 11.62 -34.83 9.44
N VAL A 226 12.37 -33.75 9.17
CA VAL A 226 12.13 -32.41 9.72
C VAL A 226 11.78 -31.43 8.62
N VAL A 227 10.62 -30.81 8.76
CA VAL A 227 10.07 -29.79 7.85
C VAL A 227 9.94 -28.47 8.59
N VAL A 228 10.53 -27.41 8.05
CA VAL A 228 10.37 -26.05 8.57
C VAL A 228 9.26 -25.34 7.78
N LEU A 229 8.27 -24.82 8.49
CA LEU A 229 7.23 -23.92 8.00
C LEU A 229 7.69 -22.51 8.38
N ALA A 230 8.38 -21.84 7.46
CA ALA A 230 8.97 -20.53 7.71
C ALA A 230 8.14 -19.46 7.02
N HIS A 231 7.61 -18.53 7.79
CA HIS A 231 6.99 -17.33 7.22
C HIS A 231 8.08 -16.31 6.85
N GLU A 232 8.93 -16.67 5.89
CA GLU A 232 10.12 -15.94 5.45
C GLU A 232 10.42 -16.29 3.97
N ASP A 233 11.22 -15.45 3.29
CA ASP A 233 11.60 -15.67 1.88
C ASP A 233 12.40 -16.97 1.71
N ALA A 234 11.83 -17.92 0.96
CA ALA A 234 12.42 -19.25 0.75
C ALA A 234 13.80 -19.24 0.09
N ASP A 235 14.05 -18.36 -0.89
CA ASP A 235 15.32 -18.27 -1.61
C ASP A 235 16.43 -17.75 -0.68
N VAL A 236 16.07 -16.82 0.20
CA VAL A 236 17.01 -16.20 1.15
C VAL A 236 17.37 -17.17 2.27
N ILE A 237 16.38 -17.79 2.92
CA ILE A 237 16.62 -18.60 4.12
C ILE A 237 17.03 -20.04 3.82
N GLY A 238 16.58 -20.62 2.70
CA GLY A 238 16.70 -22.05 2.41
C GLY A 238 18.12 -22.60 2.57
N PRO A 239 19.15 -21.98 1.94
CA PRO A 239 20.55 -22.42 2.07
C PRO A 239 21.16 -22.25 3.47
N GLN A 240 20.51 -21.54 4.38
CA GLN A 240 21.04 -21.21 5.70
C GLN A 240 20.66 -22.23 6.79
N PHE A 241 19.75 -23.16 6.48
CA PHE A 241 19.36 -24.22 7.42
C PHE A 241 20.44 -25.30 7.58
N ASN A 242 20.50 -25.86 8.79
CA ASN A 242 21.48 -26.86 9.22
C ASN A 242 21.19 -28.28 8.67
N GLY A 243 22.12 -29.18 8.99
CA GLY A 243 22.08 -30.61 8.62
C GLY A 243 20.86 -31.39 9.09
N SER A 244 20.07 -30.83 10.02
CA SER A 244 18.90 -31.50 10.58
C SER A 244 17.62 -31.21 9.80
N VAL A 245 17.57 -30.18 8.96
CA VAL A 245 16.39 -29.81 8.17
C VAL A 245 16.37 -30.56 6.83
N ASP A 246 15.22 -31.12 6.45
CA ASP A 246 15.06 -31.88 5.20
C ASP A 246 14.19 -31.16 4.17
N ALA A 247 13.23 -30.34 4.63
CA ALA A 247 12.40 -29.51 3.76
C ALA A 247 12.02 -28.18 4.42
N VAL A 248 11.73 -27.19 3.58
CA VAL A 248 11.27 -25.85 3.96
C VAL A 248 10.09 -25.45 3.08
N VAL A 249 9.03 -24.96 3.72
CA VAL A 249 7.93 -24.24 3.07
C VAL A 249 8.04 -22.77 3.50
N GLY A 250 8.45 -21.90 2.56
CA GLY A 250 8.60 -20.46 2.73
C GLY A 250 7.41 -19.65 2.21
N GLY A 251 7.41 -18.33 2.42
CA GLY A 251 6.27 -17.42 2.21
C GLY A 251 6.63 -15.95 2.39
N HIS A 252 5.67 -15.13 2.86
CA HIS A 252 5.81 -13.69 3.19
C HIS A 252 6.00 -12.78 1.98
N THR A 253 6.91 -13.14 1.06
CA THR A 253 7.30 -12.27 -0.04
C THR A 253 6.38 -12.32 -1.26
N HIS A 254 5.44 -13.28 -1.29
CA HIS A 254 4.57 -13.59 -2.44
C HIS A 254 5.36 -13.93 -3.72
N VAL A 255 6.62 -14.36 -3.59
CA VAL A 255 7.47 -14.72 -4.73
C VAL A 255 7.56 -16.23 -4.83
N PRO A 256 7.14 -16.84 -5.95
CA PRO A 256 7.24 -18.28 -6.09
C PRO A 256 8.70 -18.74 -6.13
N TYR A 257 9.01 -19.76 -5.35
CA TYR A 257 10.33 -20.40 -5.33
C TYR A 257 10.20 -21.93 -5.27
N GLU A 258 11.07 -22.63 -5.99
CA GLU A 258 11.22 -24.09 -5.88
C GLU A 258 12.66 -24.48 -6.21
N ALA A 259 13.33 -25.15 -5.30
CA ALA A 259 14.66 -25.70 -5.53
C ALA A 259 14.99 -26.80 -4.51
N THR A 260 15.79 -27.77 -4.93
CA THR A 260 16.62 -28.49 -3.96
C THR A 260 17.88 -27.68 -3.76
N VAL A 261 18.10 -27.20 -2.54
CA VAL A 261 19.27 -26.38 -2.20
C VAL A 261 20.24 -27.16 -1.32
N THR A 262 21.50 -26.74 -1.31
CA THR A 262 22.49 -27.24 -0.35
C THR A 262 22.42 -26.39 0.90
N GLY A 263 22.04 -27.01 2.03
CA GLY A 263 22.04 -26.38 3.35
C GLY A 263 23.46 -26.07 3.84
N LYS A 264 23.57 -25.31 4.93
CA LYS A 264 24.86 -24.80 5.41
C LYS A 264 25.84 -25.90 5.83
N ASP A 265 25.33 -27.09 6.17
CA ASP A 265 26.13 -28.24 6.57
C ASP A 265 26.30 -29.27 5.42
N GLY A 266 25.88 -28.92 4.20
CA GLY A 266 26.09 -29.72 2.98
C GLY A 266 24.97 -30.72 2.64
N ASN A 267 23.93 -30.83 3.47
CA ASN A 267 22.72 -31.62 3.20
C ASN A 267 21.90 -31.00 2.06
N GLN A 268 21.09 -31.84 1.39
CA GLN A 268 20.13 -31.38 0.39
C GLN A 268 18.79 -31.11 1.07
N ILE A 269 18.22 -29.93 0.85
CA ILE A 269 16.96 -29.48 1.45
C ILE A 269 15.97 -29.20 0.32
N ALA A 270 14.77 -29.77 0.41
CA ALA A 270 13.66 -29.43 -0.48
C ALA A 270 13.06 -28.09 -0.06
N VAL A 271 13.14 -27.06 -0.90
CA VAL A 271 12.63 -25.72 -0.58
C VAL A 271 11.55 -25.33 -1.57
N ILE A 272 10.38 -24.98 -1.06
CA ILE A 272 9.26 -24.43 -1.85
C ILE A 272 8.74 -23.15 -1.22
N GLN A 273 8.21 -22.26 -2.05
CA GLN A 273 7.33 -21.16 -1.68
C GLN A 273 6.22 -21.08 -2.74
N PRO A 274 5.02 -21.58 -2.45
CA PRO A 274 3.94 -21.67 -3.41
C PRO A 274 3.20 -20.33 -3.58
N ASP A 275 3.89 -19.34 -4.17
CA ASP A 275 3.34 -18.03 -4.57
C ASP A 275 2.47 -17.38 -3.47
N HIS A 276 1.22 -16.97 -3.74
CA HIS A 276 0.25 -16.44 -2.77
C HIS A 276 -1.19 -16.71 -3.26
N TYR A 277 -2.21 -16.42 -2.45
CA TYR A 277 -3.65 -16.41 -2.79
C TYR A 277 -4.20 -17.72 -3.38
N GLY A 278 -3.54 -18.85 -3.11
CA GLY A 278 -3.87 -20.13 -3.72
C GLY A 278 -3.61 -20.16 -5.25
N LEU A 279 -2.71 -19.31 -5.76
CA LEU A 279 -2.27 -19.35 -7.16
C LEU A 279 -1.48 -20.62 -7.48
N LYS A 280 -0.72 -21.13 -6.51
CA LYS A 280 0.07 -22.34 -6.67
C LYS A 280 -0.11 -23.29 -5.49
N LEU A 281 0.13 -24.58 -5.76
CA LEU A 281 0.20 -25.62 -4.75
C LEU A 281 1.60 -26.23 -4.78
N GLY A 282 2.34 -26.08 -3.69
CA GLY A 282 3.67 -26.66 -3.56
C GLY A 282 3.58 -28.16 -3.38
N GLN A 283 4.49 -28.92 -3.99
CA GLN A 283 4.55 -30.37 -3.96
C GLN A 283 5.96 -30.79 -3.57
N VAL A 284 6.07 -31.48 -2.45
CA VAL A 284 7.32 -32.04 -1.94
C VAL A 284 7.16 -33.53 -1.70
N SER A 285 8.07 -34.33 -2.27
CA SER A 285 8.19 -35.76 -1.97
C SER A 285 9.57 -36.05 -1.44
N LEU A 286 9.66 -36.69 -0.27
CA LEU A 286 10.90 -37.04 0.41
C LEU A 286 11.00 -38.55 0.54
N SER A 287 12.13 -39.12 0.13
CA SER A 287 12.46 -40.52 0.37
C SER A 287 13.27 -40.66 1.66
N TYR A 288 12.85 -41.54 2.55
CA TYR A 288 13.58 -41.90 3.77
C TYR A 288 14.13 -43.32 3.66
N ASP A 289 15.45 -43.46 3.83
CA ASP A 289 16.13 -44.75 3.93
C ASP A 289 16.31 -45.13 5.42
N PRO A 290 15.61 -46.16 5.93
CA PRO A 290 15.71 -46.55 7.34
C PRO A 290 17.07 -47.12 7.73
N ALA A 291 17.88 -47.61 6.79
CA ALA A 291 19.21 -48.16 7.08
C ALA A 291 20.23 -47.06 7.34
N THR A 292 20.16 -45.96 6.59
CA THR A 292 21.09 -44.83 6.71
C THR A 292 20.51 -43.64 7.46
N ARG A 293 19.20 -43.66 7.75
CA ARG A 293 18.39 -42.53 8.24
C ARG A 293 18.50 -41.28 7.36
N LYS A 294 18.79 -41.48 6.07
CA LYS A 294 19.00 -40.40 5.12
C LYS A 294 17.67 -40.03 4.47
N VAL A 295 17.37 -38.74 4.45
CA VAL A 295 16.27 -38.16 3.68
C VAL A 295 16.81 -37.63 2.35
N THR A 296 16.10 -37.87 1.25
CA THR A 296 16.45 -37.39 -0.09
C THR A 296 15.23 -36.77 -0.78
N PRO A 297 15.30 -35.51 -1.22
CA PRO A 297 14.26 -34.90 -2.06
C PRO A 297 14.07 -35.66 -3.38
N LEU A 298 12.82 -35.98 -3.70
CA LEU A 298 12.42 -36.62 -4.96
C LEU A 298 11.67 -35.66 -5.88
N VAL A 299 10.74 -34.88 -5.30
CA VAL A 299 9.91 -33.89 -6.01
C VAL A 299 9.98 -32.59 -5.23
N VAL A 300 10.21 -31.49 -5.94
CA VAL A 300 10.15 -30.11 -5.43
C VAL A 300 9.57 -29.26 -6.54
N LYS A 301 8.30 -28.88 -6.44
CA LYS A 301 7.58 -28.20 -7.54
C LYS A 301 6.39 -27.40 -7.04
N ASN A 302 6.11 -26.26 -7.66
CA ASN A 302 4.85 -25.53 -7.53
C ASN A 302 3.94 -25.80 -8.73
N LEU A 303 2.74 -26.32 -8.47
CA LEU A 303 1.70 -26.50 -9.47
C LEU A 303 0.90 -25.20 -9.62
N ASP A 304 0.87 -24.62 -10.83
CA ASP A 304 0.06 -23.45 -11.14
C ASP A 304 -1.44 -23.79 -11.24
N LEU A 305 -2.21 -23.35 -10.24
CA LEU A 305 -3.63 -23.61 -10.12
C LEU A 305 -4.48 -22.70 -11.03
N SER A 306 -3.93 -21.60 -11.57
CA SER A 306 -4.65 -20.75 -12.53
C SER A 306 -4.92 -21.47 -13.85
N THR A 307 -4.08 -22.45 -14.17
CA THR A 307 -4.20 -23.31 -15.36
C THR A 307 -4.89 -24.65 -15.07
N SER A 308 -5.21 -24.95 -13.80
CA SER A 308 -5.85 -26.20 -13.43
C SER A 308 -7.29 -26.25 -13.95
N THR A 309 -7.67 -27.43 -14.47
CA THR A 309 -9.03 -27.76 -14.87
C THR A 309 -9.80 -28.50 -13.76
N CYS A 310 -9.21 -28.67 -12.58
CA CYS A 310 -9.86 -29.32 -11.45
C CYS A 310 -10.91 -28.40 -10.82
N ASN A 311 -12.15 -28.85 -10.83
CA ASN A 311 -13.29 -28.12 -10.30
C ASN A 311 -14.31 -29.02 -9.60
N THR A 312 -13.99 -30.30 -9.38
CA THR A 312 -14.82 -31.19 -8.56
C THR A 312 -14.86 -30.66 -7.14
N ASP A 313 -16.06 -30.47 -6.58
CA ASP A 313 -16.22 -30.10 -5.19
C ASP A 313 -15.72 -31.24 -4.29
N ALA A 314 -14.54 -31.06 -3.73
CA ALA A 314 -13.96 -31.93 -2.73
C ALA A 314 -14.21 -31.34 -1.35
N TYR A 315 -14.54 -32.21 -0.38
CA TYR A 315 -14.74 -31.85 1.02
C TYR A 315 -15.90 -30.86 1.30
N GLY A 316 -16.76 -30.57 0.32
CA GLY A 316 -17.90 -29.66 0.47
C GLY A 316 -17.52 -28.17 0.48
N VAL A 317 -16.35 -27.83 -0.06
CA VAL A 317 -15.78 -26.47 -0.05
C VAL A 317 -16.64 -25.50 -0.86
N GLU A 318 -17.30 -25.94 -1.93
CA GLU A 318 -18.17 -25.08 -2.74
C GLU A 318 -19.31 -24.45 -1.91
N ALA A 319 -19.89 -25.22 -0.99
CA ALA A 319 -20.95 -24.73 -0.10
C ALA A 319 -20.43 -23.70 0.92
N LEU A 320 -19.21 -23.88 1.43
CA LEU A 320 -18.57 -22.94 2.36
C LEU A 320 -18.28 -21.60 1.69
N VAL A 321 -17.68 -21.63 0.49
CA VAL A 321 -17.40 -20.41 -0.30
C VAL A 321 -18.70 -19.69 -0.67
N SER A 322 -19.73 -20.44 -1.07
CA SER A 322 -21.05 -19.86 -1.40
C SER A 322 -21.72 -19.20 -0.19
N LYS A 323 -21.63 -19.82 0.98
CA LYS A 323 -22.13 -19.25 2.24
C LYS A 323 -21.35 -17.97 2.61
N ALA A 324 -20.03 -18.00 2.49
CA ALA A 324 -19.17 -16.85 2.76
C ALA A 324 -19.51 -15.66 1.85
N ALA A 325 -19.77 -15.90 0.56
CA ALA A 325 -20.18 -14.85 -0.38
C ALA A 325 -21.49 -14.18 0.06
N LYS A 326 -22.47 -14.96 0.50
CA LYS A 326 -23.76 -14.44 0.98
C LYS A 326 -23.62 -13.68 2.31
N ASP A 327 -22.86 -14.22 3.24
CA ASP A 327 -22.70 -13.61 4.57
C ASP A 327 -21.86 -12.32 4.49
N SER A 328 -20.86 -12.28 3.62
CA SER A 328 -20.06 -11.06 3.38
C SER A 328 -20.86 -9.96 2.69
N GLU A 329 -21.87 -10.31 1.87
CA GLU A 329 -22.86 -9.36 1.36
C GLU A 329 -23.67 -8.73 2.50
N ALA A 330 -24.19 -9.56 3.40
CA ALA A 330 -24.97 -9.09 4.54
C ALA A 330 -24.13 -8.23 5.49
N ALA A 331 -22.87 -8.62 5.74
CA ALA A 331 -21.94 -7.84 6.54
C ALA A 331 -21.60 -6.48 5.88
N GLY A 332 -21.47 -6.46 4.55
CA GLY A 332 -21.21 -5.23 3.79
C GLY A 332 -22.31 -4.19 3.82
N ALA A 333 -23.53 -4.58 4.17
CA ALA A 333 -24.67 -3.68 4.35
C ALA A 333 -24.65 -2.97 5.72
N GLN A 334 -23.77 -3.34 6.64
CA GLN A 334 -23.66 -2.70 7.95
C GLN A 334 -23.07 -1.29 7.81
N VAL A 335 -23.60 -0.36 8.61
CA VAL A 335 -23.11 1.01 8.67
C VAL A 335 -21.75 1.03 9.37
N LEU A 336 -20.74 1.55 8.66
CA LEU A 336 -19.38 1.74 9.12
C LEU A 336 -19.21 3.08 9.87
N ALA A 337 -19.68 4.16 9.26
CA ALA A 337 -19.53 5.52 9.79
C ALA A 337 -20.60 6.48 9.25
N GLN A 338 -20.81 7.60 9.93
CA GLN A 338 -21.60 8.72 9.40
C GLN A 338 -20.72 9.76 8.70
N LEU A 339 -21.15 10.23 7.53
CA LEU A 339 -20.47 11.27 6.76
C LEU A 339 -21.33 12.55 6.71
N GLY A 340 -20.76 13.68 7.15
CA GLY A 340 -21.43 14.98 7.14
C GLY A 340 -21.46 15.64 5.76
N THR A 341 -20.51 15.30 4.89
CA THR A 341 -20.39 15.77 3.51
C THR A 341 -20.08 14.61 2.56
N ASP A 342 -20.15 14.87 1.26
CA ASP A 342 -19.50 14.00 0.28
C ASP A 342 -17.98 14.19 0.33
N PHE A 343 -17.25 13.15 -0.05
CA PHE A 343 -15.84 13.21 -0.44
C PHE A 343 -15.73 12.62 -1.86
N LEU A 344 -15.48 13.48 -2.82
CA LEU A 344 -15.61 13.19 -4.23
C LEU A 344 -14.24 13.11 -4.91
N ARG A 345 -14.16 12.31 -5.97
CA ARG A 345 -13.03 12.28 -6.90
C ARG A 345 -13.18 13.40 -7.95
N GLY A 346 -12.05 13.80 -8.54
CA GLY A 346 -12.03 14.88 -9.53
C GLY A 346 -12.84 14.60 -10.81
N THR A 347 -13.47 15.65 -11.34
CA THR A 347 -14.34 15.64 -12.53
C THR A 347 -13.75 16.52 -13.63
N ASN A 348 -14.05 16.23 -14.91
CA ASN A 348 -13.82 17.15 -16.02
C ASN A 348 -14.99 18.10 -16.26
N ASP A 349 -16.22 17.69 -15.96
CA ASP A 349 -17.45 18.44 -16.28
C ASP A 349 -18.30 18.83 -15.05
N GLY A 350 -17.84 18.48 -13.86
CA GLY A 350 -18.52 18.76 -12.59
C GLY A 350 -19.37 17.59 -12.10
N THR A 351 -19.56 16.55 -12.91
CA THR A 351 -20.45 15.41 -12.63
C THR A 351 -19.81 14.04 -12.92
N ASP A 352 -18.81 13.97 -13.79
CA ASP A 352 -18.10 12.75 -14.21
C ASP A 352 -17.00 12.31 -13.22
N SER A 353 -17.39 12.03 -11.96
CA SER A 353 -16.45 11.71 -10.86
C SER A 353 -15.44 10.62 -11.22
N GLY A 354 -14.15 10.94 -11.00
CA GLY A 354 -12.99 10.09 -11.27
C GLY A 354 -12.39 10.26 -12.67
N ALA A 355 -13.01 11.06 -13.54
CA ALA A 355 -12.52 11.31 -14.90
C ALA A 355 -11.33 12.27 -14.94
N ASN A 356 -11.20 13.20 -13.98
CA ASN A 356 -10.04 14.06 -13.83
C ASN A 356 -9.17 13.59 -12.66
N ARG A 357 -8.01 12.97 -12.97
CA ARG A 357 -7.01 12.57 -11.96
C ARG A 357 -5.84 13.53 -11.85
N SER A 358 -5.81 14.57 -12.69
CA SER A 358 -4.79 15.62 -12.64
C SER A 358 -5.19 16.72 -11.66
N THR A 359 -6.24 16.56 -10.86
CA THR A 359 -6.70 17.54 -9.88
C THR A 359 -6.81 16.91 -8.51
N GLU A 360 -6.51 17.69 -7.47
CA GLU A 360 -6.72 17.30 -6.08
C GLU A 360 -8.19 16.96 -5.84
N SER A 361 -8.46 15.96 -4.99
CA SER A 361 -9.82 15.54 -4.68
C SER A 361 -10.00 15.31 -3.17
N THR A 362 -11.19 15.62 -2.65
CA THR A 362 -11.52 15.44 -1.24
C THR A 362 -11.47 13.96 -0.84
N ALA A 363 -11.81 13.05 -1.76
CA ALA A 363 -11.68 11.61 -1.56
C ALA A 363 -10.22 11.15 -1.39
N SER A 364 -9.30 11.63 -2.23
CA SER A 364 -7.86 11.32 -2.04
C SER A 364 -7.32 11.92 -0.74
N ASN A 365 -7.77 13.13 -0.39
CA ASN A 365 -7.32 13.84 0.81
C ASN A 365 -7.72 13.14 2.11
N VAL A 366 -8.96 12.66 2.23
CA VAL A 366 -9.41 11.98 3.46
C VAL A 366 -8.71 10.64 3.67
N ILE A 367 -8.34 9.95 2.58
CA ILE A 367 -7.51 8.74 2.64
C ILE A 367 -6.06 9.10 3.04
N ALA A 368 -5.50 10.18 2.50
CA ALA A 368 -4.19 10.65 2.94
C ALA A 368 -4.20 11.07 4.42
N ASP A 369 -5.28 11.67 4.91
CA ASP A 369 -5.46 11.98 6.34
C ASP A 369 -5.47 10.71 7.20
N SER A 370 -6.19 9.65 6.76
CA SER A 370 -6.23 8.39 7.49
C SER A 370 -4.85 7.75 7.62
N PHE A 371 -4.05 7.80 6.56
CA PHE A 371 -2.69 7.25 6.54
C PHE A 371 -1.73 8.00 7.47
N GLN A 372 -1.83 9.34 7.50
CA GLN A 372 -1.07 10.16 8.43
C GLN A 372 -1.48 9.89 9.89
N ALA A 373 -2.79 9.81 10.15
CA ALA A 373 -3.31 9.53 11.48
C ALA A 373 -2.85 8.15 11.98
N TRP A 374 -2.88 7.14 11.12
CA TRP A 374 -2.36 5.80 11.41
C TRP A 374 -0.88 5.81 11.80
N LEU A 375 -0.02 6.52 11.07
CA LEU A 375 1.38 6.69 11.46
C LEU A 375 1.52 7.35 12.83
N ALA A 376 0.81 8.46 13.04
CA ALA A 376 0.94 9.26 14.25
C ALA A 376 0.38 8.57 15.49
N GLN A 377 -0.65 7.74 15.35
CA GLN A 377 -1.41 7.19 16.47
C GLN A 377 -1.12 5.71 16.74
N ASP A 378 -0.97 4.91 15.69
CA ASP A 378 -0.90 3.44 15.80
C ASP A 378 0.54 2.93 15.70
N ILE A 379 1.28 3.31 14.64
CA ILE A 379 2.64 2.80 14.39
C ILE A 379 3.69 3.57 15.19
N LYS A 380 3.62 4.91 15.16
CA LYS A 380 4.55 5.83 15.85
C LYS A 380 6.03 5.53 15.53
N PRO A 381 6.43 5.50 14.26
CA PRO A 381 7.84 5.36 13.90
C PRO A 381 8.64 6.57 14.41
N ALA A 382 9.96 6.43 14.49
CA ALA A 382 10.82 7.56 14.82
C ALA A 382 10.83 8.55 13.65
N GLY A 383 10.65 9.84 13.95
CA GLY A 383 10.58 10.89 12.94
C GLY A 383 9.87 12.12 13.51
N LYS A 384 10.17 13.29 12.94
CA LYS A 384 9.50 14.54 13.33
C LYS A 384 8.24 14.79 12.52
N HIS A 385 8.32 14.57 11.21
CA HIS A 385 7.27 14.88 10.25
C HIS A 385 6.63 13.59 9.74
N HIS A 386 5.34 13.39 10.01
CA HIS A 386 4.57 12.25 9.49
C HIS A 386 3.54 12.77 8.50
N VAL A 387 3.56 12.25 7.28
CA VAL A 387 2.67 12.66 6.19
C VAL A 387 2.01 11.44 5.56
N GLY A 388 0.79 11.61 5.07
CA GLY A 388 0.08 10.60 4.29
C GLY A 388 -0.04 11.05 2.84
N LEU A 389 0.12 10.11 1.91
CA LEU A 389 -0.06 10.34 0.48
C LEU A 389 -1.03 9.30 -0.10
N MET A 390 -1.87 9.72 -1.05
CA MET A 390 -2.76 8.81 -1.78
C MET A 390 -2.82 9.18 -3.25
N ASN A 391 -2.49 8.25 -4.14
CA ASN A 391 -2.63 8.47 -5.58
C ASN A 391 -4.11 8.38 -6.00
N PRO A 392 -4.57 9.24 -6.93
CA PRO A 392 -5.96 9.26 -7.39
C PRO A 392 -6.35 7.97 -8.15
N GLY A 393 -5.37 7.20 -8.63
CA GLY A 393 -5.59 5.89 -9.26
C GLY A 393 -6.09 4.82 -8.30
N GLY A 394 -5.71 4.91 -7.01
CA GLY A 394 -6.11 4.00 -5.96
C GLY A 394 -7.53 4.25 -5.41
N VAL A 395 -8.11 5.43 -5.67
CA VAL A 395 -9.45 5.82 -5.19
C VAL A 395 -10.51 5.46 -6.23
N ARG A 396 -11.32 4.43 -5.94
CA ARG A 396 -12.16 3.77 -6.96
C ARG A 396 -13.64 4.13 -6.91
N GLY A 397 -14.06 4.81 -5.85
CA GLY A 397 -15.40 5.37 -5.68
C GLY A 397 -15.35 6.69 -4.93
N ASP A 398 -16.52 7.29 -4.71
CA ASP A 398 -16.67 8.45 -3.83
C ASP A 398 -17.26 7.99 -2.49
N TYR A 399 -17.00 8.75 -1.43
CA TYR A 399 -17.71 8.61 -0.17
C TYR A 399 -18.88 9.60 -0.15
N LEU A 400 -20.13 9.10 -0.06
CA LEU A 400 -21.31 9.95 -0.14
C LEU A 400 -21.85 10.29 1.25
N LYS A 401 -22.34 11.51 1.44
CA LYS A 401 -22.94 12.03 2.67
C LYS A 401 -24.03 11.12 3.21
N GLY A 402 -24.03 10.91 4.53
CA GLY A 402 -24.95 10.05 5.25
C GLY A 402 -24.28 8.78 5.75
N GLU A 403 -25.04 7.70 5.85
CA GLU A 403 -24.52 6.41 6.33
C GLU A 403 -23.57 5.83 5.27
N LEU A 404 -22.30 5.64 5.63
CA LEU A 404 -21.35 4.87 4.83
C LEU A 404 -21.41 3.42 5.29
N THR A 405 -21.63 2.47 4.38
CA THR A 405 -21.56 1.05 4.73
C THR A 405 -20.16 0.47 4.55
N GLU A 406 -19.89 -0.66 5.20
CA GLU A 406 -18.63 -1.41 5.04
C GLU A 406 -18.35 -1.75 3.56
N GLY A 407 -19.38 -2.19 2.81
CA GLY A 407 -19.26 -2.52 1.39
C GLY A 407 -19.04 -1.30 0.48
N GLU A 408 -19.62 -0.15 0.83
CA GLU A 408 -19.34 1.11 0.13
C GLU A 408 -17.88 1.54 0.38
N ALA A 409 -17.40 1.47 1.62
CA ALA A 409 -16.02 1.80 1.96
C ALA A 409 -15.01 0.89 1.24
N TYR A 410 -15.31 -0.42 1.16
CA TYR A 410 -14.53 -1.36 0.36
C TYR A 410 -14.50 -0.98 -1.12
N THR A 411 -15.64 -0.58 -1.68
CA THR A 411 -15.73 -0.19 -3.10
C THR A 411 -14.82 1.01 -3.42
N VAL A 412 -14.56 1.88 -2.45
CA VAL A 412 -13.64 3.02 -2.63
C VAL A 412 -12.17 2.58 -2.64
N GLN A 413 -11.78 1.61 -1.80
CA GLN A 413 -10.42 1.02 -1.76
C GLN A 413 -10.46 -0.52 -1.96
N PRO A 414 -10.73 -1.00 -3.19
CA PRO A 414 -11.11 -2.40 -3.42
C PRO A 414 -9.92 -3.34 -3.68
N PHE A 415 -8.71 -2.79 -3.79
CA PHE A 415 -7.54 -3.57 -4.19
C PHE A 415 -6.93 -4.38 -3.04
N GLY A 416 -7.29 -4.05 -1.79
CA GLY A 416 -6.65 -4.65 -0.63
C GLY A 416 -5.16 -4.39 -0.63
N ASN A 417 -4.74 -3.17 -0.99
CA ASN A 417 -3.32 -2.85 -0.85
C ASN A 417 -2.97 -2.82 0.63
N GLU A 418 -1.76 -3.23 0.92
CA GLU A 418 -1.19 -3.11 2.26
C GLU A 418 -0.68 -1.69 2.49
N MET A 419 -0.70 -1.28 3.75
CA MET A 419 -0.13 -0.03 4.21
C MET A 419 1.34 -0.20 4.49
N ALA A 420 2.12 0.77 4.04
CA ALA A 420 3.53 0.85 4.32
C ALA A 420 3.93 2.29 4.66
N TYR A 421 5.15 2.45 5.15
CA TYR A 421 5.76 3.76 5.29
C TYR A 421 7.24 3.74 4.97
N ALA A 422 7.77 4.88 4.50
CA ALA A 422 9.18 5.06 4.21
C ALA A 422 9.67 6.38 4.78
N THR A 423 10.93 6.43 5.21
CA THR A 423 11.58 7.69 5.59
C THR A 423 12.32 8.26 4.40
N ILE A 424 11.99 9.49 4.02
CA ILE A 424 12.64 10.24 2.94
C ILE A 424 13.08 11.62 3.43
N THR A 425 13.90 12.29 2.64
CA THR A 425 14.30 13.70 2.87
C THR A 425 13.23 14.66 2.36
N GLY A 426 13.24 15.90 2.85
CA GLY A 426 12.37 16.96 2.33
C GLY A 426 12.59 17.23 0.84
N ALA A 427 13.83 17.13 0.36
CA ALA A 427 14.18 17.22 -1.06
C ALA A 427 13.51 16.11 -1.88
N GLN A 428 13.52 14.87 -1.36
CA GLN A 428 12.81 13.75 -1.98
C GLN A 428 11.29 13.95 -1.96
N LEU A 429 10.69 14.44 -0.87
CA LEU A 429 9.24 14.73 -0.86
C LEU A 429 8.87 15.81 -1.90
N LYS A 430 9.66 16.88 -2.00
CA LYS A 430 9.49 17.89 -3.06
C LYS A 430 9.59 17.27 -4.45
N GLN A 431 10.53 16.33 -4.64
CA GLN A 431 10.66 15.60 -5.91
C GLN A 431 9.44 14.73 -6.21
N VAL A 432 8.92 13.98 -5.23
CA VAL A 432 7.67 13.20 -5.37
C VAL A 432 6.51 14.10 -5.78
N LEU A 433 6.40 15.30 -5.20
CA LEU A 433 5.36 16.26 -5.58
C LEU A 433 5.55 16.81 -7.00
N ARG A 434 6.79 16.95 -7.49
CA ARG A 434 7.06 17.30 -8.92
C ARG A 434 6.66 16.20 -9.89
N GLU A 435 6.78 14.93 -9.48
CA GLU A 435 6.40 13.75 -10.29
C GLU A 435 4.90 13.67 -10.57
N GLN A 436 4.07 14.47 -9.89
CA GLN A 436 2.63 14.59 -10.16
C GLN A 436 2.33 15.11 -11.58
N TRP A 437 3.23 15.91 -12.19
CA TRP A 437 3.10 16.36 -13.57
C TRP A 437 3.71 15.33 -14.53
N GLN A 438 2.89 14.74 -15.39
CA GLN A 438 3.24 13.58 -16.22
C GLN A 438 2.97 13.82 -17.71
N PRO A 439 3.50 14.89 -18.33
CA PRO A 439 3.12 15.31 -19.68
C PRO A 439 3.44 14.30 -20.79
N THR A 440 4.24 13.28 -20.50
CA THR A 440 4.63 12.21 -21.42
C THR A 440 3.76 10.96 -21.32
N THR A 441 2.73 10.97 -20.46
CA THR A 441 1.81 9.84 -20.25
C THR A 441 0.48 10.09 -20.96
N SER A 442 -0.49 9.17 -20.77
CA SER A 442 -1.84 9.35 -21.31
C SER A 442 -2.62 10.50 -20.65
N ARG A 443 -2.06 11.15 -19.61
CA ARG A 443 -2.71 12.16 -18.79
C ARG A 443 -1.74 13.29 -18.46
N ALA A 444 -2.26 14.50 -18.22
CA ALA A 444 -1.43 15.64 -17.86
C ALA A 444 -0.71 15.45 -16.51
N GLY A 445 -1.38 14.80 -15.56
CA GLY A 445 -0.81 14.48 -14.28
C GLY A 445 -1.64 13.52 -13.43
N LEU A 446 -1.09 13.22 -12.26
CA LEU A 446 -1.73 12.46 -11.18
C LEU A 446 -1.52 13.26 -9.90
N THR A 447 -2.48 14.10 -9.54
CA THR A 447 -2.38 14.91 -8.32
C THR A 447 -2.69 14.04 -7.11
N LEU A 448 -1.70 13.85 -6.24
CA LEU A 448 -1.79 13.12 -4.99
C LEU A 448 -2.78 13.83 -4.04
N GLY A 449 -3.54 13.03 -3.29
CA GLY A 449 -4.03 13.50 -1.99
C GLY A 449 -2.84 13.61 -1.04
N VAL A 450 -2.75 14.73 -0.33
CA VAL A 450 -1.75 14.95 0.72
C VAL A 450 -2.49 15.14 2.04
N SER A 451 -1.94 14.67 3.17
CA SER A 451 -2.57 14.81 4.48
C SER A 451 -2.74 16.27 4.91
N SER A 452 -3.66 16.53 5.83
CA SER A 452 -4.09 17.88 6.27
C SER A 452 -2.98 18.74 6.87
N ASN A 453 -1.90 18.13 7.33
CA ASN A 453 -0.70 18.82 7.80
C ASN A 453 0.28 19.21 6.67
N VAL A 454 -0.05 18.96 5.40
CA VAL A 454 0.76 19.30 4.23
C VAL A 454 0.08 20.38 3.39
N ARG A 455 0.83 21.43 3.03
CA ARG A 455 0.45 22.42 2.01
C ARG A 455 1.50 22.45 0.91
N VAL A 456 1.06 22.55 -0.34
CA VAL A 456 1.93 22.62 -1.52
C VAL A 456 1.61 23.87 -2.31
N TYR A 457 2.63 24.68 -2.56
CA TYR A 457 2.56 25.83 -3.45
C TYR A 457 3.39 25.53 -4.69
N ALA A 458 2.72 25.51 -5.84
CA ALA A 458 3.34 25.31 -7.13
C ALA A 458 3.60 26.65 -7.83
N ASN A 459 4.65 26.73 -8.63
CA ASN A 459 4.88 27.83 -9.55
C ASN A 459 3.87 27.74 -10.70
N LEU A 460 2.98 28.73 -10.82
CA LEU A 460 1.88 28.68 -11.80
C LEU A 460 2.38 28.61 -13.25
N ASP A 461 3.39 29.41 -13.61
CA ASP A 461 3.94 29.40 -14.96
C ASP A 461 4.57 28.06 -15.33
N ALA A 462 5.32 27.45 -14.42
CA ALA A 462 5.88 26.12 -14.63
C ALA A 462 4.79 25.06 -14.81
N SER A 463 3.71 25.16 -14.03
CA SER A 463 2.56 24.25 -14.15
C SER A 463 1.86 24.43 -15.49
N GLU A 464 1.67 25.67 -15.96
CA GLU A 464 1.07 25.96 -17.26
C GLU A 464 1.96 25.50 -18.43
N GLU A 465 3.28 25.63 -18.32
CA GLU A 465 4.24 25.07 -19.28
C GLU A 465 4.13 23.55 -19.39
N LEU A 466 4.14 22.83 -18.25
CA LEU A 466 4.01 21.37 -18.21
C LEU A 466 2.69 20.91 -18.83
N ASN A 467 1.58 21.61 -18.53
CA ASN A 467 0.29 21.35 -19.13
C ASN A 467 0.30 21.63 -20.64
N GLY A 468 0.97 22.70 -21.08
CA GLY A 468 1.17 23.01 -22.49
C GLY A 468 1.99 21.95 -23.23
N TYR A 469 3.00 21.36 -22.58
CA TYR A 469 3.77 20.25 -23.15
C TYR A 469 2.92 18.99 -23.29
N TYR A 470 2.08 18.67 -22.30
CA TYR A 470 1.11 17.58 -22.42
C TYR A 470 0.17 17.77 -23.63
N GLN A 471 -0.36 18.97 -23.84
CA GLN A 471 -1.24 19.26 -24.98
C GLN A 471 -0.53 19.11 -26.33
N GLN A 472 0.74 19.52 -26.42
CA GLN A 472 1.54 19.35 -27.63
C GLN A 472 1.85 17.87 -27.91
N ILE A 473 2.14 17.08 -26.87
CA ILE A 473 2.43 15.65 -26.99
C ILE A 473 1.18 14.86 -27.35
N SER A 474 0.09 15.07 -26.61
CA SER A 474 -1.18 14.35 -26.80
C SER A 474 -1.84 14.65 -28.15
N SER A 475 -1.66 15.85 -28.70
CA SER A 475 -2.11 16.20 -30.05
C SER A 475 -1.17 15.74 -31.18
N GLY A 476 0.01 15.22 -30.84
CA GLY A 476 1.03 14.81 -31.81
C GLY A 476 1.79 15.97 -32.47
N THR A 477 1.62 17.21 -31.99
CA THR A 477 2.32 18.39 -32.50
C THR A 477 3.82 18.35 -32.15
N LYS A 478 4.16 17.76 -31.01
CA LYS A 478 5.53 17.51 -30.56
C LYS A 478 5.66 16.10 -30.02
N THR A 479 6.85 15.53 -30.13
CA THR A 479 7.20 14.29 -29.44
C THR A 479 7.72 14.57 -28.03
N ALA A 480 7.60 13.60 -27.13
CA ALA A 480 8.19 13.71 -25.79
C ALA A 480 9.71 13.94 -25.84
N ALA A 481 10.40 13.37 -26.83
CA ALA A 481 11.83 13.55 -27.02
C ALA A 481 12.21 14.99 -27.38
N GLU A 482 11.42 15.68 -28.22
CA GLU A 482 11.65 17.09 -28.57
C GLU A 482 11.48 18.03 -27.36
N LEU A 483 10.62 17.67 -26.40
CA LEU A 483 10.31 18.49 -25.24
C LEU A 483 11.05 18.05 -23.96
N ALA A 484 11.87 17.00 -24.00
CA ALA A 484 12.48 16.40 -22.81
C ALA A 484 13.20 17.44 -21.92
N SER A 485 14.10 18.24 -22.50
CA SER A 485 14.83 19.27 -21.76
C SER A 485 13.93 20.40 -21.22
N ALA A 486 12.85 20.72 -21.93
CA ALA A 486 11.91 21.77 -21.51
C ALA A 486 11.02 21.28 -20.35
N ILE A 487 10.58 20.02 -20.43
CA ILE A 487 9.84 19.34 -19.36
C ILE A 487 10.70 19.26 -18.10
N ASP A 488 11.97 18.86 -18.22
CA ASP A 488 12.88 18.77 -17.08
C ASP A 488 13.12 20.14 -16.42
N ALA A 489 13.31 21.19 -17.23
CA ALA A 489 13.48 22.56 -16.73
C ALA A 489 12.23 23.07 -16.00
N ALA A 490 11.04 22.86 -16.57
CA ALA A 490 9.78 23.26 -15.93
C ALA A 490 9.51 22.45 -14.66
N ARG A 491 9.75 21.13 -14.68
CA ARG A 491 9.58 20.26 -13.52
C ARG A 491 10.51 20.62 -12.37
N ALA A 492 11.76 21.01 -12.64
CA ALA A 492 12.71 21.41 -11.60
C ALA A 492 12.21 22.58 -10.74
N ARG A 493 11.41 23.48 -11.32
CA ARG A 493 10.91 24.72 -10.69
C ARG A 493 9.41 24.70 -10.35
N VAL A 494 8.67 23.63 -10.67
CA VAL A 494 7.20 23.64 -10.50
C VAL A 494 6.76 23.63 -9.04
N ILE A 495 7.57 23.12 -8.11
CA ILE A 495 7.30 23.21 -6.68
C ILE A 495 8.05 24.41 -6.11
N GLU A 496 7.29 25.42 -5.68
CA GLU A 496 7.80 26.65 -5.07
C GLU A 496 8.07 26.43 -3.58
N ALA A 497 7.08 25.93 -2.85
CA ALA A 497 7.18 25.68 -1.42
C ALA A 497 6.31 24.50 -0.98
N VAL A 498 6.79 23.81 0.06
CA VAL A 498 6.04 22.76 0.75
C VAL A 498 6.09 23.07 2.23
N TYR A 499 4.94 23.05 2.88
CA TYR A 499 4.83 23.18 4.33
C TYR A 499 4.38 21.86 4.93
N VAL A 500 5.01 21.48 6.04
CA VAL A 500 4.63 20.32 6.84
C VAL A 500 4.50 20.76 8.29
N ASP A 501 3.38 20.42 8.92
CA ASP A 501 3.05 20.82 10.31
C ASP A 501 3.08 22.36 10.50
N GLY A 502 2.66 23.10 9.47
CA GLY A 502 2.61 24.57 9.48
C GLY A 502 3.96 25.27 9.34
N ALA A 503 5.04 24.55 9.01
CA ALA A 503 6.37 25.11 8.81
C ALA A 503 6.93 24.79 7.42
N PRO A 504 7.74 25.68 6.80
CA PRO A 504 8.42 25.38 5.55
C PRO A 504 9.30 24.13 5.67
N LEU A 505 9.22 23.25 4.69
CA LEU A 505 9.98 22.01 4.65
C LEU A 505 11.40 22.25 4.13
N ALA A 506 12.39 22.11 5.01
CA ALA A 506 13.81 22.10 4.65
C ALA A 506 14.16 20.85 3.83
N ASP A 507 15.16 20.96 2.94
CA ASP A 507 15.54 19.88 2.02
C ASP A 507 16.10 18.65 2.76
N GLU A 508 16.84 18.89 3.84
CA GLU A 508 17.44 17.88 4.71
C GLU A 508 16.49 17.33 5.78
N ALA A 509 15.26 17.86 5.90
CA ALA A 509 14.31 17.40 6.90
C ALA A 509 13.96 15.92 6.69
N SER A 510 13.93 15.15 7.78
CA SER A 510 13.45 13.76 7.74
C SER A 510 11.92 13.74 7.77
N VAL A 511 11.32 13.07 6.79
CA VAL A 511 9.87 12.93 6.62
C VAL A 511 9.52 11.45 6.52
N VAL A 512 8.63 11.00 7.40
CA VAL A 512 8.05 9.65 7.32
C VAL A 512 6.76 9.74 6.53
N VAL A 513 6.72 9.06 5.39
CA VAL A 513 5.61 9.06 4.44
C VAL A 513 4.87 7.74 4.55
N ALA A 514 3.58 7.77 4.85
CA ALA A 514 2.69 6.61 4.72
C ALA A 514 1.87 6.66 3.44
N SER A 515 1.71 5.50 2.83
CA SER A 515 0.82 5.26 1.70
C SER A 515 0.62 3.75 1.54
N ASN A 516 -0.22 3.36 0.59
CA ASN A 516 -0.24 1.99 0.10
C ASN A 516 1.12 1.56 -0.49
N THR A 517 1.40 0.25 -0.45
CA THR A 517 2.63 -0.36 -0.99
C THR A 517 2.83 -0.09 -2.48
N PHE A 518 1.76 -0.06 -3.28
CA PHE A 518 1.83 0.26 -4.71
C PHE A 518 2.54 1.60 -4.97
N LEU A 519 2.13 2.66 -4.28
CA LEU A 519 2.71 3.99 -4.46
C LEU A 519 4.11 4.06 -3.87
N LEU A 520 4.35 3.46 -2.70
CA LEU A 520 5.67 3.45 -2.06
C LEU A 520 6.71 2.66 -2.84
N ALA A 521 6.30 1.65 -3.63
CA ALA A 521 7.16 0.94 -4.56
C ALA A 521 7.47 1.74 -5.85
N GLY A 522 6.99 2.99 -5.97
CA GLY A 522 7.17 3.84 -7.14
C GLY A 522 6.10 3.67 -8.23
N GLY A 523 4.95 3.07 -7.90
CA GLY A 523 3.80 2.98 -8.78
C GLY A 523 3.36 4.33 -9.32
N ASP A 524 2.61 4.33 -10.44
CA ASP A 524 2.15 5.55 -11.11
C ASP A 524 3.28 6.53 -11.51
N SER A 525 4.51 6.04 -11.71
CA SER A 525 5.71 6.83 -12.04
C SER A 525 6.23 7.74 -10.92
N PHE A 526 5.85 7.49 -9.66
CA PHE A 526 6.40 8.17 -8.49
C PHE A 526 7.72 7.54 -8.04
N ASN A 527 8.67 7.44 -8.99
CA ASN A 527 9.90 6.65 -8.87
C ASN A 527 10.72 7.00 -7.63
N THR A 528 10.70 8.27 -7.18
CA THR A 528 11.45 8.71 -6.00
C THR A 528 11.03 7.94 -4.75
N LEU A 529 9.75 7.58 -4.59
CA LEU A 529 9.29 6.77 -3.45
C LEU A 529 9.92 5.38 -3.45
N GLY A 530 10.02 4.74 -4.62
CA GLY A 530 10.60 3.41 -4.78
C GLY A 530 12.12 3.33 -4.53
N THR A 531 12.78 4.47 -4.28
CA THR A 531 14.21 4.49 -3.91
C THR A 531 14.45 4.30 -2.41
N ALA A 532 13.42 4.53 -1.59
CA ALA A 532 13.52 4.38 -0.14
C ALA A 532 13.13 2.96 0.28
N THR A 533 13.81 2.44 1.30
CA THR A 533 13.36 1.21 1.96
C THR A 533 12.05 1.50 2.67
N MET A 534 10.96 0.88 2.20
CA MET A 534 9.67 0.92 2.88
C MET A 534 9.60 -0.17 3.94
N ILE A 535 8.88 0.13 5.02
CA ILE A 535 8.42 -0.84 6.01
C ILE A 535 6.97 -1.10 5.67
N ASN A 536 6.72 -2.29 5.13
CA ASN A 536 5.36 -2.78 4.94
C ASN A 536 4.75 -3.16 6.29
N THR A 537 3.44 -3.06 6.44
CA THR A 537 2.77 -3.47 7.68
C THR A 537 1.79 -4.60 7.49
N GLY A 538 1.48 -4.97 6.24
CA GLY A 538 0.40 -5.90 5.94
C GLY A 538 -1.00 -5.31 6.20
N ILE A 539 -1.15 -4.37 7.14
CA ILE A 539 -2.45 -3.76 7.44
C ILE A 539 -3.06 -3.18 6.16
N LEU A 540 -4.28 -3.58 5.83
CA LEU A 540 -4.93 -3.12 4.61
C LEU A 540 -5.27 -1.62 4.68
N ASP A 541 -5.04 -0.93 3.57
CA ASP A 541 -5.29 0.51 3.39
C ASP A 541 -6.74 0.90 3.72
N ARG A 542 -7.71 0.08 3.28
CA ARG A 542 -9.13 0.24 3.59
C ARG A 542 -9.44 0.13 5.08
N THR A 543 -8.74 -0.72 5.82
CA THR A 543 -8.95 -0.91 7.26
C THR A 543 -8.52 0.35 8.02
N VAL A 544 -7.39 0.94 7.60
CA VAL A 544 -6.92 2.22 8.14
C VAL A 544 -7.92 3.34 7.88
N THR A 545 -8.40 3.48 6.65
CA THR A 545 -9.40 4.52 6.33
C THR A 545 -10.73 4.30 7.04
N ALA A 546 -11.23 3.07 7.12
CA ALA A 546 -12.47 2.74 7.81
C ALA A 546 -12.40 3.11 9.30
N LYS A 547 -11.31 2.72 9.98
CA LYS A 547 -11.06 3.10 11.39
C LYS A 547 -11.02 4.62 11.56
N TYR A 548 -10.33 5.33 10.66
CA TYR A 548 -10.24 6.78 10.71
C TYR A 548 -11.61 7.46 10.56
N LEU A 549 -12.38 7.10 9.52
CA LEU A 549 -13.70 7.68 9.27
C LEU A 549 -14.66 7.47 10.45
N LYS A 550 -14.61 6.30 11.09
CA LYS A 550 -15.37 6.01 12.31
C LYS A 550 -14.92 6.85 13.51
N ALA A 551 -13.62 7.16 13.62
CA ALA A 551 -13.08 7.96 14.72
C ALA A 551 -13.43 9.46 14.61
N VAL A 552 -13.77 9.95 13.42
CA VAL A 552 -14.04 11.37 13.15
C VAL A 552 -15.49 11.64 12.73
N GLU A 553 -16.42 10.74 13.04
CA GLU A 553 -17.82 10.86 12.62
C GLU A 553 -18.61 11.97 13.37
N PRO A 554 -19.48 12.76 12.68
CA PRO A 554 -19.69 12.75 11.24
C PRO A 554 -18.52 13.39 10.49
N ALA A 555 -17.87 12.63 9.59
CA ALA A 555 -16.67 13.07 8.89
C ALA A 555 -17.02 14.18 7.88
N GLN A 556 -16.20 15.23 7.80
CA GLN A 556 -16.45 16.38 6.93
C GLN A 556 -15.23 16.70 6.04
N ALA A 557 -15.49 16.98 4.77
CA ALA A 557 -14.48 17.40 3.81
C ALA A 557 -14.11 18.87 4.02
N SER A 558 -12.80 19.16 4.00
CA SER A 558 -12.30 20.53 3.81
C SER A 558 -12.42 20.90 2.34
N LEU A 559 -13.09 22.02 2.05
CA LEU A 559 -13.20 22.58 0.70
C LEU A 559 -12.15 23.65 0.38
N VAL A 560 -11.15 23.80 1.26
CA VAL A 560 -9.91 24.51 0.95
C VAL A 560 -8.88 23.49 0.46
N LYS A 561 -8.46 23.62 -0.80
CA LYS A 561 -7.42 22.76 -1.41
C LYS A 561 -6.09 22.85 -0.66
N ARG A 562 -5.33 21.76 -0.66
CA ARG A 562 -4.01 21.65 -0.02
C ARG A 562 -2.89 21.96 -1.00
N GLN A 563 -3.16 21.85 -2.30
CA GLN A 563 -2.22 22.16 -3.37
C GLN A 563 -2.75 23.30 -4.25
N MET A 564 -2.02 24.40 -4.31
CA MET A 564 -2.38 25.60 -5.07
C MET A 564 -1.20 26.07 -5.91
N ALA A 565 -1.48 26.67 -7.06
CA ALA A 565 -0.46 27.30 -7.88
C ALA A 565 -0.51 28.82 -7.70
N VAL A 566 0.66 29.43 -7.57
CA VAL A 566 0.84 30.86 -7.35
C VAL A 566 1.85 31.43 -8.33
N ASP A 567 1.58 32.66 -8.78
CA ASP A 567 2.54 33.51 -9.47
C ASP A 567 2.37 34.95 -8.96
N ILE A 568 3.50 35.61 -8.70
CA ILE A 568 3.55 36.99 -8.21
C ILE A 568 4.49 37.75 -9.13
N ASP A 569 3.93 38.60 -9.99
CA ASP A 569 4.68 39.48 -10.87
C ASP A 569 4.62 40.90 -10.34
N THR A 570 5.78 41.51 -10.06
CA THR A 570 5.87 42.89 -9.57
C THR A 570 6.47 43.78 -10.63
N ASP A 571 5.66 44.69 -11.17
CA ASP A 571 6.14 45.78 -12.01
C ASP A 571 6.61 46.93 -11.12
N VAL A 572 7.90 46.89 -10.82
CA VAL A 572 8.59 47.90 -10.00
C VAL A 572 8.50 49.30 -10.64
N GLN A 573 8.41 49.41 -11.97
CA GLN A 573 8.33 50.70 -12.65
C GLN A 573 6.92 51.29 -12.59
N ALA A 574 5.89 50.45 -12.75
CA ALA A 574 4.50 50.87 -12.63
C ALA A 574 4.03 51.02 -11.17
N GLY A 575 4.78 50.45 -10.20
CA GLY A 575 4.38 50.44 -8.79
C GLY A 575 3.17 49.54 -8.53
N THR A 576 3.00 48.50 -9.36
CA THR A 576 1.88 47.55 -9.29
C THR A 576 2.41 46.13 -9.18
N THR A 577 1.65 45.29 -8.50
CA THR A 577 1.90 43.85 -8.40
C THR A 577 0.67 43.11 -8.90
N THR A 578 0.88 42.08 -9.72
CA THR A 578 -0.14 41.13 -10.15
C THR A 578 0.08 39.80 -9.46
N LEU A 579 -0.90 39.37 -8.67
CA LEU A 579 -0.97 38.05 -8.07
C LEU A 579 -1.93 37.18 -8.90
N ARG A 580 -1.42 36.07 -9.43
CA ARG A 580 -2.23 35.02 -10.06
C ARG A 580 -2.24 33.78 -9.19
N LEU A 581 -3.43 33.19 -9.05
CA LEU A 581 -3.65 31.96 -8.29
C LEU A 581 -4.47 30.98 -9.12
N ALA A 582 -4.19 29.70 -8.99
CA ALA A 582 -4.97 28.62 -9.58
C ALA A 582 -5.06 27.42 -8.62
N GLY A 583 -6.01 26.52 -8.87
CA GLY A 583 -6.25 25.39 -7.99
C GLY A 583 -6.94 25.77 -6.68
N LEU A 584 -7.78 26.81 -6.69
CA LEU A 584 -8.52 27.27 -5.51
C LEU A 584 -9.86 26.54 -5.29
N SER A 585 -10.25 25.66 -6.22
CA SER A 585 -11.53 24.97 -6.17
C SER A 585 -11.39 23.49 -6.50
N PHE A 586 -12.17 22.66 -5.79
CA PHE A 586 -12.46 21.31 -6.25
C PHE A 586 -13.36 21.36 -7.50
N THR A 587 -13.41 20.26 -8.23
CA THR A 587 -14.02 20.22 -9.58
C THR A 587 -15.49 19.80 -9.57
N ALA A 588 -15.97 19.10 -8.55
CA ALA A 588 -17.35 18.64 -8.52
C ALA A 588 -18.33 19.82 -8.29
N ALA A 589 -19.40 19.89 -9.07
CA ALA A 589 -20.38 20.96 -8.99
C ALA A 589 -21.08 21.01 -7.62
N SER A 590 -21.33 19.83 -7.03
CA SER A 590 -21.93 19.71 -5.70
C SER A 590 -21.04 20.25 -4.57
N GLU A 591 -19.70 20.16 -4.71
CA GLU A 591 -18.73 20.76 -3.79
C GLU A 591 -18.65 22.28 -3.97
N GLN A 592 -18.62 22.76 -5.22
CA GLN A 592 -18.57 24.20 -5.53
C GLN A 592 -19.80 24.98 -5.02
N ALA A 593 -20.93 24.29 -4.87
CA ALA A 593 -22.16 24.86 -4.33
C ALA A 593 -22.16 25.00 -2.80
N GLN A 594 -21.23 24.35 -2.08
CA GLN A 594 -21.23 24.35 -0.62
C GLN A 594 -20.72 25.67 -0.01
N PRO A 595 -21.07 25.97 1.26
CA PRO A 595 -20.57 27.16 1.97
C PRO A 595 -19.04 27.23 2.06
N GLY A 596 -18.35 26.09 2.17
CA GLY A 596 -16.89 26.04 2.28
C GLY A 596 -16.11 26.28 0.99
N GLN A 597 -16.79 26.41 -0.16
CA GLN A 597 -16.12 26.70 -1.43
C GLN A 597 -15.50 28.10 -1.41
N VAL A 598 -14.21 28.20 -1.71
CA VAL A 598 -13.51 29.48 -1.89
C VAL A 598 -14.10 30.23 -3.09
N VAL A 599 -14.55 31.46 -2.88
CA VAL A 599 -15.17 32.31 -3.91
C VAL A 599 -14.47 33.64 -4.12
N GLN A 600 -13.55 34.00 -3.21
CA GLN A 600 -12.84 35.26 -3.27
C GLN A 600 -11.45 35.13 -2.66
N VAL A 601 -10.50 35.89 -3.21
CA VAL A 601 -9.18 36.12 -2.63
C VAL A 601 -9.13 37.54 -2.09
N LEU A 602 -8.66 37.71 -0.86
CA LEU A 602 -8.52 38.97 -0.15
C LEU A 602 -7.07 39.16 0.30
N LEU A 603 -6.49 40.29 -0.09
CA LEU A 603 -5.14 40.67 0.30
C LEU A 603 -5.17 41.64 1.47
N THR A 604 -4.37 41.37 2.49
CA THR A 604 -4.24 42.24 3.67
C THR A 604 -2.79 42.53 3.96
N ALA A 605 -2.48 43.74 4.43
CA ALA A 605 -1.15 44.11 4.89
C ALA A 605 -1.23 44.69 6.31
N LYS A 606 -0.12 44.65 7.04
CA LYS A 606 -0.02 45.30 8.36
C LYS A 606 0.44 46.74 8.20
N LYS A 607 -0.21 47.67 8.88
CA LYS A 607 0.24 49.06 9.05
C LYS A 607 1.36 49.14 10.08
N ALA A 608 2.09 50.25 10.08
CA ALA A 608 3.15 50.51 11.05
C ALA A 608 2.68 50.50 12.52
N ASP A 609 1.39 50.76 12.77
CA ASP A 609 0.76 50.67 14.10
C ASP A 609 0.31 49.25 14.50
N GLY A 610 0.56 48.26 13.64
CA GLY A 610 0.18 46.86 13.83
C GLY A 610 -1.24 46.49 13.39
N SER A 611 -2.07 47.44 12.97
CA SER A 611 -3.42 47.16 12.46
C SER A 611 -3.38 46.58 11.04
N ALA A 612 -4.34 45.71 10.69
CA ALA A 612 -4.46 45.18 9.33
C ALA A 612 -5.25 46.13 8.43
N VAL A 613 -4.87 46.22 7.16
CA VAL A 613 -5.59 46.95 6.11
C VAL A 613 -5.84 46.02 4.92
N GLU A 614 -7.04 46.07 4.36
CA GLU A 614 -7.36 45.40 3.10
C GLU A 614 -6.70 46.15 1.95
N VAL A 615 -5.93 45.42 1.14
CA VAL A 615 -5.14 45.97 0.03
C VAL A 615 -5.91 45.84 -1.28
N ALA A 616 -6.41 44.64 -1.57
CA ALA A 616 -7.18 44.33 -2.77
C ALA A 616 -7.95 43.03 -2.60
N GLN A 617 -8.92 42.79 -3.49
CA GLN A 617 -9.67 41.54 -3.54
C GLN A 617 -10.07 41.23 -4.98
N ALA A 618 -10.20 39.94 -5.32
CA ALA A 618 -10.83 39.50 -6.56
C ALA A 618 -11.70 38.26 -6.34
N PRO A 619 -12.76 38.10 -7.15
CA PRO A 619 -13.51 36.85 -7.19
C PRO A 619 -12.65 35.71 -7.74
N VAL A 620 -12.99 34.48 -7.35
CA VAL A 620 -12.45 33.25 -7.94
C VAL A 620 -13.35 32.81 -9.10
N ASP A 621 -12.76 32.61 -10.28
CA ASP A 621 -13.40 31.94 -11.41
C ASP A 621 -13.42 30.42 -11.16
N LEU A 622 -14.64 29.88 -11.01
CA LEU A 622 -14.89 28.46 -10.74
C LEU A 622 -15.01 27.62 -12.02
N SER A 623 -14.77 28.21 -13.19
CA SER A 623 -14.79 27.49 -14.46
C SER A 623 -13.87 26.27 -14.43
N LEU A 624 -14.39 25.15 -14.94
CA LEU A 624 -13.66 23.88 -14.93
C LEU A 624 -12.63 23.86 -16.05
N THR A 625 -11.45 23.33 -15.74
CA THR A 625 -10.42 23.05 -16.74
C THR A 625 -10.23 21.53 -16.85
N PRO A 626 -10.85 20.88 -17.86
CA PRO A 626 -10.81 19.44 -18.03
C PRO A 626 -9.38 18.87 -18.04
N GLY A 627 -9.15 17.83 -17.25
CA GLY A 627 -7.90 17.09 -17.23
C GLY A 627 -6.69 17.80 -16.62
N LEU A 628 -6.87 18.99 -16.02
CA LEU A 628 -5.81 19.83 -15.45
C LEU A 628 -6.06 20.16 -13.95
N PRO A 629 -5.01 20.56 -13.17
CA PRO A 629 -5.09 20.83 -11.72
C PRO A 629 -5.65 22.20 -11.30
N ASP A 630 -5.93 23.07 -12.26
CA ASP A 630 -5.94 24.54 -12.12
C ASP A 630 -7.31 25.17 -11.90
N THR A 631 -8.39 24.38 -11.82
CA THR A 631 -9.75 24.86 -11.51
C THR A 631 -9.79 25.76 -10.26
N GLY A 632 -10.53 26.88 -10.36
CA GLY A 632 -10.53 27.93 -9.33
C GLY A 632 -9.37 28.90 -9.54
N ARG A 633 -9.53 29.87 -10.44
CA ARG A 633 -8.49 30.86 -10.81
C ARG A 633 -8.83 32.25 -10.29
N ALA A 634 -7.82 33.00 -9.85
CA ALA A 634 -7.97 34.40 -9.49
C ALA A 634 -6.77 35.20 -9.99
N SER A 635 -7.01 36.45 -10.39
CA SER A 635 -5.97 37.41 -10.78
C SER A 635 -6.28 38.76 -10.14
N ILE A 636 -5.31 39.33 -9.42
CA ILE A 636 -5.44 40.61 -8.72
C ILE A 636 -4.25 41.48 -9.08
N THR A 637 -4.49 42.63 -9.69
CA THR A 637 -3.49 43.69 -9.83
C THR A 637 -3.75 44.77 -8.79
N PHE A 638 -2.73 45.14 -8.02
CA PHE A 638 -2.86 46.09 -6.91
C PHE A 638 -1.59 46.90 -6.68
N SER A 639 -1.72 47.98 -5.92
CA SER A 639 -0.60 48.79 -5.41
C SER A 639 -0.66 48.83 -3.89
N LEU A 640 0.49 48.95 -3.25
CA LEU A 640 0.56 49.05 -1.78
C LEU A 640 0.08 50.43 -1.30
N PRO A 641 -0.81 50.49 -0.28
CA PRO A 641 -1.12 51.75 0.39
C PRO A 641 0.10 52.31 1.15
N GLU A 642 0.09 53.62 1.42
CA GLU A 642 1.10 54.25 2.28
C GLU A 642 0.93 53.83 3.75
N GLY A 643 1.99 53.96 4.56
CA GLY A 643 1.94 53.72 6.01
C GLY A 643 1.94 52.25 6.44
N LEU A 644 2.32 51.34 5.54
CA LEU A 644 2.51 49.93 5.86
C LEU A 644 3.74 49.71 6.75
N ALA A 645 3.69 48.66 7.57
CA ALA A 645 4.87 48.13 8.21
C ALA A 645 5.79 47.55 7.14
N THR A 646 7.08 47.89 7.22
CA THR A 646 8.07 47.45 6.26
C THR A 646 9.27 46.80 6.91
N GLU A 647 9.93 45.93 6.16
CA GLU A 647 11.16 45.25 6.55
C GLU A 647 12.17 45.28 5.39
N SER A 648 13.45 45.09 5.72
CA SER A 648 14.46 44.88 4.69
C SER A 648 14.23 43.55 4.00
N CYS A 649 14.26 43.56 2.67
CA CYS A 649 14.06 42.40 1.82
C CYS A 649 15.02 42.47 0.63
N THR A 650 15.27 41.33 -0.02
CA THR A 650 16.00 41.28 -1.28
C THR A 650 15.04 40.79 -2.36
N LEU A 651 14.77 41.63 -3.35
CA LEU A 651 13.98 41.27 -4.52
C LEU A 651 14.90 41.02 -5.71
N THR A 652 14.45 40.32 -6.74
CA THR A 652 15.22 40.21 -7.99
C THR A 652 14.75 41.27 -8.97
N ASP A 653 15.68 42.08 -9.47
CA ASP A 653 15.39 43.06 -10.51
C ASP A 653 15.07 42.35 -11.83
N VAL A 654 13.84 42.53 -12.31
CA VAL A 654 13.29 41.85 -13.50
C VAL A 654 14.04 42.21 -14.78
N SER A 655 14.70 43.37 -14.83
CA SER A 655 15.46 43.83 -16.00
C SER A 655 16.90 43.28 -16.05
N THR A 656 17.49 42.99 -14.89
CA THR A 656 18.89 42.56 -14.78
C THR A 656 19.08 41.13 -14.28
N GLY A 657 18.03 40.51 -13.73
CA GLY A 657 18.07 39.20 -13.10
C GLY A 657 18.92 39.14 -11.83
N LYS A 658 19.27 40.29 -11.24
CA LYS A 658 20.14 40.38 -10.05
C LYS A 658 19.35 40.69 -8.78
N PRO A 659 19.80 40.21 -7.62
CA PRO A 659 19.22 40.61 -6.34
C PRO A 659 19.44 42.11 -6.09
N VAL A 660 18.42 42.76 -5.55
CA VAL A 660 18.36 44.17 -5.14
C VAL A 660 17.80 44.23 -3.73
N ASP A 661 18.63 44.70 -2.80
CA ASP A 661 18.20 44.98 -1.43
C ASP A 661 17.29 46.21 -1.42
N THR A 662 16.12 46.07 -0.81
CA THR A 662 15.11 47.12 -0.74
C THR A 662 14.30 47.00 0.56
N THR A 663 13.25 47.81 0.66
CA THR A 663 12.30 47.78 1.77
C THR A 663 10.98 47.25 1.25
N CYS A 664 10.46 46.18 1.84
CA CYS A 664 9.21 45.55 1.43
C CYS A 664 8.13 45.66 2.51
N ALA A 665 6.87 45.67 2.09
CA ALA A 665 5.75 45.30 2.95
C ALA A 665 5.38 43.84 2.71
N GLN A 666 4.93 43.16 3.77
CA GLN A 666 4.35 41.82 3.66
C GLN A 666 2.84 41.94 3.37
N VAL A 667 2.40 41.24 2.32
CA VAL A 667 0.98 41.09 1.99
C VAL A 667 0.57 39.65 2.23
N ALA A 668 -0.36 39.45 3.15
CA ALA A 668 -0.98 38.16 3.44
C ALA A 668 -2.11 37.88 2.45
N ILE A 669 -2.19 36.62 2.02
CA ILE A 669 -3.21 36.14 1.09
C ILE A 669 -4.27 35.38 1.90
N ASN A 670 -5.51 35.87 1.85
CA ASN A 670 -6.64 35.24 2.52
C ASN A 670 -7.59 34.67 1.48
N LEU A 671 -7.99 33.41 1.67
CA LEU A 671 -9.08 32.78 0.94
C LEU A 671 -10.39 33.03 1.69
N VAL A 672 -11.40 33.51 0.99
CA VAL A 672 -12.74 33.75 1.54
C VAL A 672 -13.71 32.77 0.90
N ASP A 673 -14.37 31.97 1.74
CA ASP A 673 -15.37 31.01 1.29
C ASP A 673 -16.77 31.64 1.12
N ARG A 674 -17.68 30.88 0.52
CA ARG A 674 -19.08 31.32 0.30
C ARG A 674 -19.80 31.61 1.63
N GLY A 675 -19.41 30.94 2.71
CA GLY A 675 -19.84 31.17 4.09
C GLY A 675 -19.19 32.37 4.78
N GLN A 676 -18.33 33.13 4.09
CA GLN A 676 -17.59 34.29 4.58
C GLN A 676 -16.52 33.96 5.63
N GLN A 677 -16.10 32.70 5.76
CA GLN A 677 -14.93 32.35 6.57
C GLN A 677 -13.65 32.71 5.83
N ARG A 678 -12.67 33.23 6.58
CA ARG A 678 -11.36 33.64 6.06
C ARG A 678 -10.32 32.60 6.47
N THR A 679 -9.53 32.12 5.50
CA THR A 679 -8.36 31.26 5.71
C THR A 679 -7.12 31.99 5.19
N GLU A 680 -6.21 32.39 6.09
CA GLU A 680 -4.91 32.93 5.69
C GLU A 680 -4.00 31.80 5.18
N LEU A 681 -3.30 32.03 4.07
CA LEU A 681 -2.31 31.11 3.54
C LEU A 681 -0.97 31.29 4.26
N ASP A 682 -0.17 30.22 4.35
CA ASP A 682 1.19 30.25 4.91
C ASP A 682 2.20 30.98 3.99
N LEU A 683 1.71 31.68 2.96
CA LEU A 683 2.49 32.38 1.94
C LEU A 683 2.23 33.89 2.03
N TYR A 684 3.33 34.66 2.01
CA TYR A 684 3.29 36.13 1.97
C TYR A 684 3.94 36.62 0.67
N ALA A 685 3.34 37.65 0.07
CA ALA A 685 3.98 38.39 -1.00
C ALA A 685 4.84 39.51 -0.38
N GLN A 686 6.14 39.50 -0.64
CA GLN A 686 7.02 40.63 -0.33
C GLN A 686 7.02 41.60 -1.51
N ILE A 687 6.53 42.81 -1.27
CA ILE A 687 6.35 43.81 -2.32
C ILE A 687 7.10 45.06 -1.92
N GLN A 688 7.88 45.62 -2.85
CA GLN A 688 8.63 46.84 -2.62
C GLN A 688 7.70 47.97 -2.16
N ALA A 689 8.01 48.53 -1.00
CA ALA A 689 7.29 49.68 -0.47
C ALA A 689 7.59 50.93 -1.32
N GLN A 690 6.56 51.73 -1.60
CA GLN A 690 6.73 53.04 -2.20
C GLN A 690 7.61 53.92 -1.30
N PRO A 691 8.55 54.73 -1.84
CA PRO A 691 9.26 55.72 -1.04
C PRO A 691 8.23 56.66 -0.39
N ALA A 692 8.33 56.89 0.92
CA ALA A 692 7.51 57.90 1.58
C ALA A 692 7.66 59.23 0.83
N SER A 693 6.54 59.84 0.42
CA SER A 693 6.49 61.09 -0.32
C SER A 693 6.95 62.27 0.56
N GLY A 694 8.26 62.37 0.77
CA GLY A 694 8.91 63.49 1.45
C GLY A 694 9.10 64.67 0.50
N SER A 695 8.23 65.67 0.60
CA SER A 695 8.51 67.11 0.42
C SER A 695 9.82 67.45 -0.31
N THR A 696 9.81 67.54 -1.64
CA THR A 696 10.89 68.18 -2.39
C THR A 696 10.62 69.68 -2.54
N THR A 697 11.26 70.46 -1.66
CA THR A 697 11.44 71.91 -1.82
C THR A 697 12.26 72.17 -3.09
N PRO A 698 11.91 73.15 -3.96
CA PRO A 698 12.67 73.42 -5.18
C PRO A 698 13.94 74.22 -4.85
N GLY A 699 15.09 73.56 -4.92
CA GLY A 699 16.41 74.20 -4.83
C GLY A 699 17.17 74.02 -6.14
N GLY A 700 17.19 75.06 -6.97
CA GLY A 700 17.95 75.06 -8.23
C GLY A 700 19.46 75.19 -8.01
N SER A 701 20.24 74.59 -8.91
CA SER A 701 21.57 75.07 -9.29
C SER A 701 22.05 74.37 -10.57
N ALA A 702 22.15 75.18 -11.62
CA ALA A 702 23.00 75.13 -12.81
C ALA A 702 23.84 73.87 -13.17
N ALA A 703 23.73 73.50 -14.45
CA ALA A 703 24.70 72.72 -15.23
C ALA A 703 26.02 73.53 -15.48
N PRO A 704 27.08 72.92 -16.03
CA PRO A 704 27.14 72.81 -17.50
C PRO A 704 27.87 71.56 -18.08
N GLY A 705 27.37 71.12 -19.25
CA GLY A 705 28.16 70.89 -20.46
C GLY A 705 29.01 69.62 -20.60
N GLY A 706 28.68 68.78 -21.59
CA GLY A 706 29.59 67.75 -22.12
C GLY A 706 28.95 66.84 -23.18
N SER A 707 29.26 67.10 -24.44
CA SER A 707 28.80 66.47 -25.68
C SER A 707 29.32 65.04 -25.95
N GLY A 708 28.54 64.20 -26.66
CA GLY A 708 29.08 63.10 -27.47
C GLY A 708 28.15 61.89 -27.72
N GLN A 709 27.47 61.88 -28.87
CA GLN A 709 26.88 60.69 -29.55
C GLN A 709 28.00 59.89 -30.29
N PRO A 710 27.72 58.77 -31.01
CA PRO A 710 26.79 57.64 -30.80
C PRO A 710 27.46 56.26 -31.11
N GLN A 711 26.84 55.11 -30.81
CA GLN A 711 26.88 53.94 -31.72
C GLN A 711 25.88 52.83 -31.39
N ALA A 712 25.46 52.16 -32.46
CA ALA A 712 24.40 51.17 -32.55
C ALA A 712 24.94 49.74 -32.75
N GLY A 713 24.10 48.74 -32.46
CA GLY A 713 24.09 47.45 -33.18
C GLY A 713 24.38 46.20 -32.35
N GLY A 714 23.36 45.36 -32.13
CA GLY A 714 23.50 43.99 -31.64
C GLY A 714 22.14 43.29 -31.44
N GLN A 715 21.83 42.33 -32.29
CA GLN A 715 20.62 41.47 -32.32
C GLN A 715 20.65 40.37 -31.20
N PRO A 716 19.55 39.62 -30.96
CA PRO A 716 19.16 39.11 -29.65
C PRO A 716 19.83 37.78 -29.26
N GLY A 717 20.25 37.69 -28.00
CA GLY A 717 20.70 36.45 -27.36
C GLY A 717 19.77 36.06 -26.20
N ASN A 718 19.37 34.79 -26.20
CA ASN A 718 18.79 33.96 -25.12
C ASN A 718 18.33 34.67 -23.82
N LYS A 719 17.01 34.59 -23.56
CA LYS A 719 16.41 34.96 -22.27
C LYS A 719 16.76 33.92 -21.18
N PRO A 720 17.22 34.35 -19.99
CA PRO A 720 17.29 33.51 -18.80
C PRO A 720 15.96 33.48 -18.01
N GLN A 721 15.73 32.33 -17.37
CA GLN A 721 14.87 31.96 -16.23
C GLN A 721 14.24 33.09 -15.36
N PRO A 722 12.96 32.97 -14.94
CA PRO A 722 12.34 33.90 -13.98
C PRO A 722 12.55 33.50 -12.49
N PRO A 723 12.64 34.46 -11.54
CA PRO A 723 12.95 34.23 -10.11
C PRO A 723 11.72 34.10 -9.20
N GLY A 724 11.85 33.26 -8.15
CA GLY A 724 10.83 32.94 -7.15
C GLY A 724 10.96 33.69 -5.81
N VAL A 725 10.05 33.34 -4.91
CA VAL A 725 9.77 33.91 -3.58
C VAL A 725 10.92 33.60 -2.59
N THR A 726 11.32 34.58 -1.79
CA THR A 726 12.41 34.46 -0.81
C THR A 726 11.95 33.82 0.51
N LEU A 727 12.57 32.70 0.89
CA LEU A 727 12.58 32.13 2.25
C LEU A 727 13.98 32.34 2.88
N PRO A 728 14.11 32.37 4.23
CA PRO A 728 15.39 32.65 4.90
C PRO A 728 16.45 31.59 4.59
N THR A 729 17.68 32.07 4.35
CA THR A 729 18.82 31.30 3.83
C THR A 729 19.51 30.44 4.90
N ALA A 730 19.72 29.16 4.59
CA ALA A 730 20.69 28.29 5.26
C ALA A 730 21.97 28.18 4.40
N VAL A 731 23.12 28.24 5.06
CA VAL A 731 24.46 28.27 4.44
C VAL A 731 24.86 26.87 3.94
N PRO A 732 25.34 26.70 2.70
CA PRO A 732 25.87 25.42 2.25
C PRO A 732 27.32 25.23 2.73
N THR A 733 27.60 24.15 3.45
CA THR A 733 28.98 23.68 3.70
C THR A 733 29.31 22.50 2.81
N ASN A 734 30.27 22.69 1.89
CA ASN A 734 30.89 21.62 1.11
C ASN A 734 31.78 20.76 2.03
N GLY A 735 31.41 19.50 2.24
CA GLY A 735 32.27 18.45 2.81
C GLY A 735 32.66 17.43 1.73
N PRO A 736 33.90 16.91 1.71
CA PRO A 736 34.39 16.04 0.65
C PRO A 736 33.80 14.62 0.75
N VAL A 737 33.44 14.07 -0.41
CA VAL A 737 33.02 12.68 -0.61
C VAL A 737 34.22 11.75 -0.37
N VAL A 738 34.13 10.91 0.66
CA VAL A 738 35.05 9.78 0.87
C VAL A 738 34.50 8.57 0.11
N GLN A 739 35.21 8.13 -0.92
CA GLN A 739 34.96 6.84 -1.59
C GLN A 739 35.42 5.69 -0.67
N GLY A 740 34.47 4.82 -0.29
CA GLY A 740 34.76 3.54 0.34
C GLY A 740 34.97 2.42 -0.70
N PRO A 741 35.93 1.49 -0.50
CA PRO A 741 36.19 0.41 -1.43
C PRO A 741 35.30 -0.80 -1.09
N ASN A 742 34.33 -1.10 -1.95
CA ASN A 742 33.88 -2.44 -2.37
C ASN A 742 32.46 -2.35 -2.93
N GLY A 743 32.37 -2.35 -4.27
CA GLY A 743 31.13 -2.34 -5.01
C GLY A 743 30.40 -3.68 -4.95
N GLN A 744 29.44 -3.77 -4.04
CA GLN A 744 28.29 -4.66 -4.15
C GLN A 744 27.06 -3.88 -3.65
N PRO A 745 26.05 -3.61 -4.49
CA PRO A 745 24.79 -3.06 -3.99
C PRO A 745 24.13 -4.10 -3.08
N GLY A 746 23.74 -3.67 -1.87
CA GLY A 746 22.92 -4.49 -0.98
C GLY A 746 21.66 -4.92 -1.70
N LYS A 747 21.37 -6.23 -1.68
CA LYS A 747 20.15 -6.79 -2.26
C LYS A 747 18.95 -6.20 -1.49
N LEU A 748 18.11 -5.46 -2.20
CA LEU A 748 16.80 -5.00 -1.73
C LEU A 748 15.94 -6.23 -1.37
N ALA A 749 15.10 -6.10 -0.35
CA ALA A 749 14.06 -7.08 -0.03
C ALA A 749 13.19 -7.32 -1.28
N ARG A 750 13.04 -8.59 -1.67
CA ARG A 750 12.20 -8.99 -2.82
C ARG A 750 10.75 -9.01 -2.39
N THR A 751 10.09 -7.87 -2.23
CA THR A 751 8.62 -7.86 -2.13
C THR A 751 8.06 -7.96 -3.54
N GLY A 752 7.50 -9.11 -3.90
CA GLY A 752 6.87 -9.32 -5.20
C GLY A 752 5.64 -8.44 -5.34
N VAL A 753 5.81 -7.18 -5.81
CA VAL A 753 4.68 -6.34 -6.22
C VAL A 753 4.13 -6.96 -7.51
N SER A 754 3.24 -7.94 -7.36
CA SER A 754 2.38 -8.40 -8.42
C SER A 754 1.44 -7.23 -8.75
N ALA A 755 1.80 -6.46 -9.79
CA ALA A 755 0.94 -5.48 -10.43
C ALA A 755 -0.22 -6.18 -11.17
N GLY A 756 -1.01 -6.98 -10.44
CA GLY A 756 -2.33 -7.38 -10.85
C GLY A 756 -3.26 -6.22 -10.51
N LEU A 757 -3.67 -5.45 -11.52
CA LEU A 757 -4.84 -4.59 -11.39
C LEU A 757 -5.98 -5.44 -10.84
N GLY A 758 -6.29 -5.28 -9.54
CA GLY A 758 -7.38 -5.95 -8.83
C GLY A 758 -8.73 -5.51 -9.40
N LEU A 759 -9.04 -6.01 -10.58
CA LEU A 759 -10.34 -5.95 -11.21
C LEU A 759 -10.91 -7.36 -11.11
N ALA A 760 -11.73 -7.61 -10.09
CA ALA A 760 -12.95 -8.44 -10.16
C ALA A 760 -13.32 -9.17 -8.83
N CYS A 761 -13.71 -8.46 -7.78
CA CYS A 761 -14.73 -9.00 -6.86
C CYS A 761 -16.13 -8.79 -7.49
N VAL A 762 -16.48 -9.55 -8.52
CA VAL A 762 -17.69 -9.29 -9.36
C VAL A 762 -19.00 -9.39 -8.58
N GLY A 763 -19.07 -10.20 -7.52
CA GLY A 763 -20.29 -10.33 -6.71
C GLY A 763 -20.59 -9.10 -5.85
N LEU A 764 -19.58 -8.55 -5.16
CA LEU A 764 -19.78 -7.57 -4.06
C LEU A 764 -19.40 -6.14 -4.42
N LEU A 765 -18.48 -5.93 -5.39
CA LEU A 765 -18.41 -4.64 -6.09
C LEU A 765 -19.77 -4.31 -6.70
N GLY A 766 -20.54 -5.34 -7.12
CA GLY A 766 -21.91 -5.18 -7.57
C GLY A 766 -22.80 -4.50 -6.53
N VAL A 767 -22.81 -4.96 -5.27
CA VAL A 767 -23.71 -4.42 -4.24
C VAL A 767 -23.25 -3.06 -3.72
N GLY A 768 -21.97 -2.90 -3.37
CA GLY A 768 -21.43 -1.60 -2.96
C GLY A 768 -21.56 -0.55 -4.06
N ALA A 769 -21.25 -0.89 -5.31
CA ALA A 769 -21.47 0.01 -6.45
C ALA A 769 -22.96 0.23 -6.74
N LEU A 770 -23.84 -0.75 -6.52
CA LEU A 770 -25.29 -0.59 -6.68
C LEU A 770 -25.87 0.30 -5.57
N LEU A 771 -25.38 0.21 -4.33
CA LEU A 771 -25.72 1.10 -3.23
C LEU A 771 -25.27 2.53 -3.53
N LEU A 772 -24.00 2.72 -3.92
CA LEU A 772 -23.48 4.02 -4.35
C LEU A 772 -24.26 4.57 -5.56
N ALA A 773 -24.58 3.74 -6.56
CA ALA A 773 -25.36 4.15 -7.72
C ALA A 773 -26.80 4.53 -7.34
N ARG A 774 -27.44 3.78 -6.45
CA ARG A 774 -28.78 4.10 -5.92
C ARG A 774 -28.77 5.39 -5.11
N ARG A 775 -27.72 5.64 -4.32
CA ARG A 775 -27.57 6.88 -3.56
C ARG A 775 -27.36 8.07 -4.50
N ARG A 776 -26.48 7.94 -5.50
CA ARG A 776 -26.29 8.95 -6.56
C ARG A 776 -27.56 9.25 -7.35
N ALA A 777 -28.46 8.29 -7.53
CA ALA A 777 -29.73 8.51 -8.20
C ALA A 777 -30.77 9.24 -7.32
N ARG A 778 -30.53 9.37 -6.01
CA ARG A 778 -31.43 10.01 -5.03
C ARG A 778 -30.95 11.38 -4.56
N SER A 779 -29.64 11.62 -4.60
CA SER A 779 -28.97 12.90 -4.40
C SER A 779 -29.00 13.72 -5.69
#